data_AF-A0A0A2L800-F1
#
_entry.id   AF-A0A0A2L800-F1
#
_cell.length_a   1.000
_cell.length_b   1.000
_cell.length_c   1.000
_cell.angle_alpha   90.00
_cell.angle_beta   90.00
_cell.angle_gamma   90.00
#
_symmetry.space_group_name_H-M   'P 1'
#
loop_
_entity.id
_entity.type
_entity.pdbx_description
1 polymer ?
#
loop_
_entity_poly.entity_id
_entity_poly.type
_entity_poly.pdbx_seq_one_letter_code
_entity_poly.pdbx_strand_id
1 'polypeptide(L)'
;MWVAASAVTTGTLDSTALRYKPAPGTLVGLRPREDLSQDYGVLDIISWSSIIATGEAPREHGGSLLRSESSGDRQKMLIDGGWRAEASSLKTARADDWDDFTNNLATDLAPLITLFGERLTKQFLSESISALDNVIFALSPLGVLTSVVSVIRICGSSSLRAFVGRAQEGPAEAESELLPCVSESTAELFNDGGITRVFGRPKIVEIVAWEDVDHNTGEKGTKIGTLKDALEERAWSCNGKNSPSELPELDIPNLSLNKGIKRRDQFWFHCAAILGGILQSTAMFATLTVFVYPQHFQKNNKAVDSYAYPFYIIGTTLLFIGMFFCAFIMERSSKEYYLKAEKPSKIYWLQPGNQDVGDQVFNAFLAVNEGPDSSMTKKLRYIKSIRDRRFDTKHLEIYSTLTSTILGFIFQFIGLRGLHSSVTLAQLGSTFLMAIIRTCLRTERMTPDENKMKDDRELMAHKQQELDCFAFYLKKVRYFNMVSLPDRPATMTSPRFMPHMEAPLARQLIRTRTQLANLTSSSNQSSNDAWDEMPIRKMARNLAQTIESTMDLISGWGVDLGKTFEFRLGFECESASPGSFTQSPGTYSIGLMRCGDALRWKMEVGEVEAILGLWTWSLYRSVDDYRFLRLFRLVGLSKEEASKEETYLYFHKWIFRQTEARLVPSDLIDDSRRLFGFEPKDGFPSGDLLVIRTENEIETMAAQDIFIQFLKEVCLNMKELGGEVDVISGIQNSLLGSCTRIDELVSCFEVNSLGSREDALLCIVPVLRNRNLLPDLAADCARVRARREQLISQRKWQNAFALLHWLCQRSEGSQFQRSVYELGCLCRRALLNNKETIRKEGFAQLCKLLNSDIREEFFQTQKMSLPSDWTTSQDRLEWWRSFSRELGWTAWCISTKVPGMNFMQPALKSLNAPESLPGFIGTGQDLEATQTGIRAMQDWLTVRDLENTGFKRSGEDEDDEWCFDWAVDNKYHCLLYSLLLKWVEMSEHIPALIALGYYLAANKNSHFAMQILLRQGTDIDSPDVQGCPALFNQAAVGNVKGVVMLLENGADPNGSNKASHARPLIAAVYGGHITATVLLLKHGANANIMDQHGMTALWWAMASNHPDIAELLLSSGAGTESVGSDGLTPLLWASTEENLAMLELLINHGANINAQNNSGKTALMQAASRECSVPVLRLLLEKGADLHVKDDRGRTALDMAKEENFYEAIAMLEPSAS
;
A
#
# COMPACT_ATOMS: atom_id res chain seq x y z
N MET A 1 -50.36 -15.84 32.95
CA MET A 1 -51.74 -16.14 33.37
C MET A 1 -52.51 -14.83 33.37
N TRP A 2 -53.53 -14.68 32.51
CA TRP A 2 -54.41 -13.49 32.36
C TRP A 2 -53.68 -12.19 31.93
N VAL A 3 -54.10 -11.36 30.95
CA VAL A 3 -55.40 -10.91 30.40
C VAL A 3 -55.92 -9.59 31.01
N ALA A 4 -55.44 -8.50 30.38
CA ALA A 4 -56.18 -7.35 29.84
C ALA A 4 -56.98 -6.34 30.72
N ALA A 5 -56.68 -5.06 30.43
CA ALA A 5 -57.62 -3.98 30.06
C ALA A 5 -57.94 -2.80 31.03
N SER A 6 -57.86 -1.60 30.44
CA SER A 6 -58.57 -0.33 30.74
C SER A 6 -58.26 0.47 32.02
N ALA A 7 -58.46 1.80 32.06
CA ALA A 7 -58.44 2.87 31.03
C ALA A 7 -58.70 4.26 31.68
N VAL A 8 -57.98 5.33 31.26
CA VAL A 8 -58.47 6.75 31.08
C VAL A 8 -58.95 7.49 32.38
N THR A 9 -58.70 8.77 32.73
CA THR A 9 -58.23 10.07 32.14
C THR A 9 -57.53 10.90 33.29
N THR A 10 -56.92 12.10 33.23
CA THR A 10 -56.60 13.18 32.25
C THR A 10 -55.38 13.99 32.77
N GLY A 11 -54.79 14.88 31.95
CA GLY A 11 -54.08 16.10 32.41
C GLY A 11 -52.55 16.07 32.24
N THR A 12 -51.90 16.57 31.17
CA THR A 12 -51.71 17.97 30.67
C THR A 12 -50.89 18.87 31.60
N LEU A 13 -49.76 19.49 31.24
CA LEU A 13 -48.92 19.62 30.02
C LEU A 13 -47.43 19.68 30.49
N ASP A 14 -46.33 19.68 29.72
CA ASP A 14 -46.00 19.89 28.28
C ASP A 14 -45.04 18.77 27.79
N SER A 15 -44.91 18.34 26.51
CA SER A 15 -44.88 18.97 25.17
C SER A 15 -43.49 19.52 24.76
N THR A 16 -43.01 19.48 23.49
CA THR A 16 -43.18 18.58 22.31
C THR A 16 -42.10 18.98 21.27
N ALA A 17 -41.64 18.23 20.24
CA ALA A 17 -41.65 16.83 19.78
C ALA A 17 -40.43 16.69 18.79
N LEU A 18 -40.16 15.74 17.88
CA LEU A 18 -40.79 14.58 17.19
C LEU A 18 -39.70 13.45 17.07
N ARG A 19 -39.87 12.17 16.66
CA ARG A 19 -40.88 11.34 15.94
C ARG A 19 -40.87 11.31 14.39
N TYR A 20 -40.50 10.18 13.79
CA TYR A 20 -41.23 9.63 12.61
C TYR A 20 -41.34 8.09 12.65
N LYS A 21 -42.33 7.52 11.94
CA LYS A 21 -42.64 6.08 11.80
C LYS A 21 -42.74 5.68 10.32
N PRO A 22 -42.53 4.39 9.96
CA PRO A 22 -43.13 3.77 8.78
C PRO A 22 -44.51 3.14 9.07
N ALA A 23 -45.30 2.92 8.01
CA ALA A 23 -46.57 2.19 7.99
C ALA A 23 -46.73 1.46 6.62
N PRO A 24 -47.63 0.46 6.47
CA PRO A 24 -47.50 -0.57 5.42
C PRO A 24 -48.48 -0.46 4.21
N GLY A 25 -48.18 -1.14 3.09
CA GLY A 25 -49.24 -1.67 2.18
C GLY A 25 -48.96 -1.81 0.66
N THR A 26 -48.76 -3.06 0.20
CA THR A 26 -49.37 -3.72 -1.00
C THR A 26 -49.22 -3.23 -2.48
N LEU A 27 -48.71 -4.16 -3.31
CA LEU A 27 -49.26 -4.73 -4.59
C LEU A 27 -48.97 -4.16 -6.01
N VAL A 28 -48.62 -5.11 -6.92
CA VAL A 28 -48.82 -5.20 -8.40
C VAL A 28 -47.94 -4.36 -9.38
N GLY A 29 -47.43 -5.01 -10.46
CA GLY A 29 -46.88 -4.35 -11.66
C GLY A 29 -45.99 -5.23 -12.57
N LEU A 30 -46.52 -5.87 -13.63
CA LEU A 30 -45.85 -6.88 -14.48
C LEU A 30 -45.12 -6.34 -15.75
N ARG A 31 -43.88 -6.83 -15.99
CA ARG A 31 -43.28 -7.23 -17.32
C ARG A 31 -43.15 -6.16 -18.45
N PRO A 32 -42.60 -6.46 -19.67
CA PRO A 32 -41.89 -7.67 -20.20
C PRO A 32 -40.57 -7.37 -21.00
N ARG A 33 -40.03 -8.43 -21.67
CA ARG A 33 -39.16 -8.48 -22.88
C ARG A 33 -37.64 -8.34 -22.71
N GLU A 34 -36.78 -8.97 -23.53
CA GLU A 34 -36.83 -10.18 -24.43
C GLU A 34 -35.33 -10.55 -24.63
N ASP A 35 -34.86 -11.75 -24.28
CA ASP A 35 -34.88 -13.05 -25.01
C ASP A 35 -33.82 -13.22 -26.12
N LEU A 36 -33.18 -14.41 -26.09
CA LEU A 36 -32.49 -15.21 -27.15
C LEU A 36 -31.14 -15.79 -26.68
N SER A 37 -30.79 -17.08 -26.85
CA SER A 37 -31.55 -18.35 -26.96
C SER A 37 -30.58 -19.55 -27.08
N GLN A 38 -31.08 -20.78 -26.84
CA GLN A 38 -30.49 -22.10 -27.18
C GLN A 38 -29.31 -22.59 -26.33
N ASP A 39 -29.13 -23.88 -26.04
CA ASP A 39 -30.02 -25.06 -25.91
C ASP A 39 -29.22 -26.06 -25.02
N TYR A 40 -29.77 -26.94 -24.17
CA TYR A 40 -30.78 -27.99 -24.37
C TYR A 40 -31.35 -28.47 -23.00
N GLY A 41 -32.42 -29.28 -23.03
CA GLY A 41 -32.49 -30.45 -22.12
C GLY A 41 -33.38 -30.35 -20.87
N VAL A 42 -34.69 -30.24 -21.07
CA VAL A 42 -35.78 -30.43 -20.08
C VAL A 42 -35.54 -31.56 -19.06
N LEU A 43 -35.79 -31.30 -17.76
CA LEU A 43 -36.56 -32.19 -16.87
C LEU A 43 -37.04 -31.44 -15.61
N ASP A 44 -38.11 -31.95 -14.99
CA ASP A 44 -38.99 -31.20 -14.07
C ASP A 44 -38.97 -31.72 -12.62
N ILE A 45 -39.55 -30.94 -11.70
CA ILE A 45 -39.55 -31.18 -10.26
C ILE A 45 -40.65 -32.18 -9.86
N ILE A 46 -40.31 -33.20 -9.05
CA ILE A 46 -41.07 -33.60 -7.84
C ILE A 46 -40.30 -34.66 -7.02
N SER A 47 -40.53 -34.67 -5.71
CA SER A 47 -39.89 -35.53 -4.72
C SER A 47 -40.07 -37.03 -4.98
N TRP A 48 -39.02 -37.82 -4.77
CA TRP A 48 -39.13 -39.21 -4.33
C TRP A 48 -38.25 -39.48 -3.12
N SER A 49 -38.79 -40.29 -2.20
CA SER A 49 -38.06 -40.85 -1.08
C SER A 49 -37.42 -42.18 -1.46
N SER A 50 -36.32 -42.50 -0.76
CA SER A 50 -35.83 -43.85 -0.46
C SER A 50 -34.96 -44.63 -1.48
N ILE A 51 -33.84 -45.14 -0.95
CA ILE A 51 -33.22 -46.47 -1.17
C ILE A 51 -32.20 -46.67 -2.33
N ILE A 52 -30.92 -46.53 -1.95
CA ILE A 52 -29.81 -47.53 -2.02
C ILE A 52 -29.49 -48.20 -3.38
N ALA A 53 -28.33 -47.79 -3.93
CA ALA A 53 -27.21 -48.56 -4.51
C ALA A 53 -27.40 -49.72 -5.53
N THR A 54 -26.44 -49.82 -6.46
CA THR A 54 -26.06 -51.06 -7.15
C THR A 54 -24.57 -51.05 -7.52
N GLY A 55 -24.00 -52.24 -7.75
CA GLY A 55 -22.56 -52.46 -7.93
C GLY A 55 -22.13 -53.92 -7.72
N GLU A 56 -22.95 -54.85 -8.24
CA GLU A 56 -22.57 -56.14 -8.87
C GLU A 56 -21.77 -57.19 -8.04
N ALA A 57 -22.32 -58.37 -7.65
CA ALA A 57 -22.86 -59.53 -8.41
C ALA A 57 -21.78 -60.62 -8.71
N PRO A 58 -22.11 -61.91 -9.02
CA PRO A 58 -23.43 -62.54 -9.25
C PRO A 58 -23.69 -63.90 -8.52
N ARG A 59 -24.87 -64.52 -8.81
CA ARG A 59 -25.33 -65.93 -8.56
C ARG A 59 -25.77 -66.33 -7.12
N GLU A 60 -26.79 -67.17 -6.90
CA GLU A 60 -27.90 -67.69 -7.75
C GLU A 60 -29.09 -68.30 -6.92
N HIS A 61 -30.32 -68.26 -7.49
CA HIS A 61 -31.51 -69.11 -7.20
C HIS A 61 -32.21 -69.09 -5.80
N GLY A 62 -33.55 -69.20 -5.74
CA GLY A 62 -34.25 -69.43 -4.44
C GLY A 62 -35.78 -69.60 -4.40
N GLY A 63 -36.56 -68.51 -4.29
CA GLY A 63 -38.04 -68.50 -4.44
C GLY A 63 -38.97 -68.80 -3.23
N SER A 64 -40.00 -67.93 -3.07
CA SER A 64 -41.33 -68.18 -2.42
C SER A 64 -41.42 -68.23 -0.86
N LEU A 65 -42.56 -68.03 -0.15
CA LEU A 65 -43.98 -67.70 -0.46
C LEU A 65 -44.75 -67.17 0.81
N LEU A 66 -45.92 -66.51 0.64
CA LEU A 66 -46.99 -66.15 1.64
C LEU A 66 -46.69 -64.99 2.65
N ARG A 67 -47.55 -63.98 2.92
CA ARG A 67 -49.00 -63.83 3.36
C ARG A 67 -49.22 -64.03 4.87
N SER A 68 -50.11 -63.31 5.59
CA SER A 68 -51.01 -62.16 5.28
C SER A 68 -51.76 -61.63 6.54
N GLU A 69 -52.19 -60.34 6.54
CA GLU A 69 -53.45 -59.81 7.13
C GLU A 69 -53.71 -59.93 8.67
N SER A 70 -54.62 -59.17 9.32
CA SER A 70 -55.36 -57.92 9.03
C SER A 70 -55.85 -57.27 10.35
N SER A 71 -56.64 -56.18 10.32
CA SER A 71 -57.17 -55.49 11.51
C SER A 71 -58.64 -55.03 11.37
N GLY A 72 -59.37 -55.02 12.50
CA GLY A 72 -60.73 -54.47 12.67
C GLY A 72 -61.21 -54.71 14.11
N ASP A 73 -62.13 -53.91 14.69
CA ASP A 73 -62.83 -52.73 14.16
C ASP A 73 -63.15 -51.72 15.30
N ARG A 74 -63.86 -50.64 14.98
CA ARG A 74 -64.13 -49.44 15.81
C ARG A 74 -65.34 -49.60 16.73
N GLN A 75 -65.41 -48.81 17.81
CA GLN A 75 -66.43 -47.75 17.95
C GLN A 75 -66.14 -46.74 19.09
N LYS A 76 -67.02 -45.74 19.23
CA LYS A 76 -66.85 -44.53 20.07
C LYS A 76 -67.93 -44.42 21.17
N MET A 77 -67.57 -43.61 22.18
CA MET A 77 -68.36 -42.56 22.85
C MET A 77 -69.01 -42.80 24.23
N LEU A 78 -68.80 -41.79 25.08
CA LEU A 78 -69.61 -41.31 26.21
C LEU A 78 -69.90 -42.27 27.38
N ILE A 79 -69.32 -41.93 28.54
CA ILE A 79 -69.97 -42.09 29.86
C ILE A 79 -69.80 -40.75 30.61
N ASP A 80 -70.88 -40.29 31.25
CA ASP A 80 -70.94 -39.06 32.05
C ASP A 80 -70.62 -39.33 33.53
N GLY A 81 -70.33 -38.30 34.32
CA GLY A 81 -69.92 -38.43 35.71
C GLY A 81 -71.03 -38.94 36.64
N GLY A 82 -70.73 -39.98 37.44
CA GLY A 82 -71.72 -40.62 38.33
C GLY A 82 -71.13 -41.25 39.59
N TRP A 83 -70.70 -40.43 40.56
CA TRP A 83 -70.32 -40.92 41.89
C TRP A 83 -71.55 -41.46 42.65
N ARG A 84 -71.50 -42.72 43.09
CA ARG A 84 -72.10 -43.15 44.36
C ARG A 84 -71.31 -44.31 44.95
N ALA A 85 -71.18 -44.31 46.27
CA ALA A 85 -70.36 -45.25 47.02
C ALA A 85 -71.18 -46.44 47.51
N GLU A 86 -70.53 -47.59 47.62
CA GLU A 86 -70.90 -48.64 48.56
C GLU A 86 -69.61 -49.25 49.14
N ALA A 87 -69.55 -49.43 50.46
CA ALA A 87 -68.30 -49.75 51.18
C ALA A 87 -68.46 -51.04 52.00
N SER A 88 -68.03 -52.19 51.47
CA SER A 88 -68.26 -53.49 52.13
C SER A 88 -67.36 -54.66 51.69
N SER A 89 -66.04 -54.49 51.57
CA SER A 89 -65.12 -55.65 51.38
C SER A 89 -63.67 -55.45 51.88
N LEU A 90 -63.49 -54.82 53.05
CA LEU A 90 -62.15 -54.58 53.61
C LEU A 90 -61.55 -55.85 54.25
N LYS A 91 -60.86 -56.69 53.47
CA LYS A 91 -59.94 -57.75 53.97
C LYS A 91 -58.95 -58.25 52.90
N THR A 92 -57.71 -58.50 53.33
CA THR A 92 -56.66 -59.28 52.62
C THR A 92 -56.34 -58.91 51.16
N ALA A 93 -55.74 -57.73 50.99
CA ALA A 93 -54.83 -57.42 49.87
C ALA A 93 -53.66 -56.59 50.43
N ARG A 94 -52.61 -57.27 50.93
CA ARG A 94 -51.42 -56.62 51.54
C ARG A 94 -50.23 -57.57 51.80
N ALA A 95 -49.78 -58.27 50.76
CA ALA A 95 -48.46 -58.91 50.71
C ALA A 95 -47.99 -59.02 49.25
N ASP A 96 -48.70 -59.83 48.47
CA ASP A 96 -48.24 -60.33 47.17
C ASP A 96 -48.04 -59.22 46.12
N ASP A 97 -48.86 -58.15 46.12
CA ASP A 97 -48.76 -57.01 45.19
C ASP A 97 -47.35 -56.38 45.12
N TRP A 98 -46.64 -56.33 46.26
CA TRP A 98 -45.31 -55.71 46.35
C TRP A 98 -44.19 -56.63 45.90
N ASP A 99 -44.33 -57.94 46.09
CA ASP A 99 -43.37 -58.90 45.56
C ASP A 99 -43.46 -58.94 44.02
N ASP A 100 -44.66 -58.92 43.44
CA ASP A 100 -44.86 -58.85 41.98
C ASP A 100 -44.34 -57.55 41.34
N PHE A 101 -44.51 -56.39 42.00
CA PHE A 101 -43.84 -55.16 41.58
C PHE A 101 -42.30 -55.32 41.57
N THR A 102 -41.71 -55.98 42.58
CA THR A 102 -40.26 -56.23 42.57
C THR A 102 -39.79 -57.33 41.63
N ASN A 103 -40.70 -58.19 41.15
CA ASN A 103 -40.41 -59.18 40.10
C ASN A 103 -40.43 -58.54 38.69
N ASN A 104 -41.34 -57.58 38.45
CA ASN A 104 -41.47 -56.85 37.18
C ASN A 104 -40.67 -55.53 37.11
N LEU A 105 -40.00 -55.18 38.21
CA LEU A 105 -39.20 -53.98 38.47
C LEU A 105 -38.40 -53.42 37.28
N ALA A 106 -37.76 -54.27 36.48
CA ALA A 106 -36.96 -53.85 35.33
C ALA A 106 -37.79 -53.22 34.19
N THR A 107 -39.04 -53.67 34.04
CA THR A 107 -39.99 -53.19 33.03
C THR A 107 -40.59 -51.85 33.46
N ASP A 108 -41.09 -51.77 34.70
CA ASP A 108 -41.81 -50.61 35.22
C ASP A 108 -40.91 -49.37 35.40
N LEU A 109 -39.61 -49.59 35.62
CA LEU A 109 -38.61 -48.52 35.78
C LEU A 109 -37.90 -48.13 34.49
N ALA A 110 -38.10 -48.83 33.38
CA ALA A 110 -37.45 -48.48 32.11
C ALA A 110 -37.66 -47.00 31.69
N PRO A 111 -38.84 -46.37 31.88
CA PRO A 111 -39.02 -44.94 31.60
C PRO A 111 -38.20 -44.00 32.51
N LEU A 112 -37.97 -44.39 33.77
CA LEU A 112 -37.20 -43.60 34.73
C LEU A 112 -35.69 -43.82 34.58
N ILE A 113 -35.27 -45.05 34.26
CA ILE A 113 -33.89 -45.39 33.92
C ILE A 113 -33.46 -44.68 32.62
N THR A 114 -34.34 -44.55 31.63
CA THR A 114 -34.03 -43.77 30.42
C THR A 114 -34.02 -42.26 30.68
N LEU A 115 -34.92 -41.73 31.51
CA LEU A 115 -34.96 -40.31 31.87
C LEU A 115 -33.74 -39.85 32.69
N PHE A 116 -33.32 -40.64 33.68
CA PHE A 116 -32.24 -40.27 34.62
C PHE A 116 -30.89 -40.97 34.36
N GLY A 117 -30.85 -41.97 33.48
CA GLY A 117 -29.67 -42.84 33.29
C GLY A 117 -28.59 -42.27 32.39
N GLU A 118 -28.90 -41.81 31.17
CA GLU A 118 -27.86 -41.39 30.22
C GLU A 118 -27.48 -39.92 30.34
N ARG A 119 -28.34 -39.00 29.87
CA ARG A 119 -28.01 -37.57 29.69
C ARG A 119 -27.49 -36.91 30.96
N LEU A 120 -28.13 -37.16 32.10
CA LEU A 120 -27.76 -36.56 33.39
C LEU A 120 -26.48 -37.17 33.98
N THR A 121 -26.17 -38.43 33.67
CA THR A 121 -24.91 -39.07 34.06
C THR A 121 -23.74 -38.51 33.24
N LYS A 122 -23.93 -38.31 31.93
CA LYS A 122 -22.92 -37.63 31.08
C LYS A 122 -22.67 -36.20 31.55
N GLN A 123 -23.72 -35.40 31.75
CA GLN A 123 -23.60 -34.02 32.22
C GLN A 123 -22.85 -33.93 33.56
N PHE A 124 -23.15 -34.81 34.52
CA PHE A 124 -22.45 -34.81 35.80
C PHE A 124 -20.95 -35.14 35.65
N LEU A 125 -20.58 -36.08 34.78
CA LEU A 125 -19.18 -36.40 34.49
C LEU A 125 -18.44 -35.25 33.79
N SER A 126 -19.05 -34.61 32.79
CA SER A 126 -18.44 -33.48 32.06
C SER A 126 -18.15 -32.25 32.91
N GLU A 127 -18.80 -32.14 34.07
CA GLU A 127 -18.58 -31.05 35.04
C GLU A 127 -17.97 -31.52 36.37
N SER A 128 -17.55 -32.79 36.49
CA SER A 128 -16.91 -33.32 37.70
C SER A 128 -15.43 -32.93 37.74
N ILE A 129 -15.03 -32.24 38.82
CA ILE A 129 -13.69 -31.64 38.99
C ILE A 129 -13.15 -31.84 40.41
N SER A 130 -13.76 -32.71 41.20
CA SER A 130 -13.32 -32.99 42.57
C SER A 130 -13.61 -34.43 43.00
N ALA A 131 -12.74 -34.97 43.84
CA ALA A 131 -12.94 -36.27 44.48
C ALA A 131 -14.27 -36.36 45.28
N LEU A 132 -14.87 -35.24 45.67
CA LEU A 132 -16.17 -35.19 46.34
C LEU A 132 -17.32 -35.40 45.33
N ASP A 133 -17.24 -34.83 44.13
CA ASP A 133 -18.16 -35.15 43.02
C ASP A 133 -18.14 -36.66 42.71
N ASN A 134 -16.96 -37.29 42.69
CA ASN A 134 -16.82 -38.74 42.47
C ASN A 134 -17.53 -39.58 43.55
N VAL A 135 -17.52 -39.13 44.81
CA VAL A 135 -18.27 -39.78 45.90
C VAL A 135 -19.77 -39.59 45.74
N ILE A 136 -20.24 -38.38 45.41
CA ILE A 136 -21.66 -38.10 45.11
C ILE A 136 -22.15 -38.97 43.94
N PHE A 137 -21.32 -39.14 42.91
CA PHE A 137 -21.58 -40.00 41.77
C PHE A 137 -21.72 -41.47 42.17
N ALA A 138 -20.78 -42.00 42.95
CA ALA A 138 -20.79 -43.37 43.43
C ALA A 138 -21.97 -43.68 44.39
N LEU A 139 -22.41 -42.70 45.18
CA LEU A 139 -23.58 -42.82 46.08
C LEU A 139 -24.92 -42.94 45.34
N SER A 140 -24.98 -42.67 44.03
CA SER A 140 -26.12 -43.01 43.17
C SER A 140 -25.65 -43.78 41.94
N PRO A 141 -25.65 -45.13 41.97
CA PRO A 141 -25.28 -45.96 40.82
C PRO A 141 -26.28 -45.91 39.64
N LEU A 142 -27.22 -44.95 39.59
CA LEU A 142 -28.10 -44.80 38.43
C LEU A 142 -27.27 -44.26 37.24
N GLY A 143 -27.26 -45.01 36.14
CA GLY A 143 -26.38 -44.73 34.98
C GLY A 143 -25.13 -45.61 34.85
N VAL A 144 -25.09 -46.79 35.50
CA VAL A 144 -23.93 -47.74 35.42
C VAL A 144 -23.43 -47.94 33.99
N LEU A 145 -24.31 -48.32 33.06
CA LEU A 145 -23.95 -48.60 31.67
C LEU A 145 -23.34 -47.38 30.98
N THR A 146 -23.96 -46.21 31.13
CA THR A 146 -23.45 -44.94 30.58
C THR A 146 -22.06 -44.62 31.14
N SER A 147 -21.83 -44.88 32.43
CA SER A 147 -20.53 -44.62 33.09
C SER A 147 -19.42 -45.52 32.54
N VAL A 148 -19.72 -46.82 32.42
CA VAL A 148 -18.86 -47.84 31.79
C VAL A 148 -18.54 -47.46 30.33
N VAL A 149 -19.56 -47.04 29.57
CA VAL A 149 -19.43 -46.58 28.18
C VAL A 149 -18.58 -45.31 28.07
N SER A 150 -18.75 -44.33 28.97
CA SER A 150 -17.99 -43.08 28.96
C SER A 150 -16.50 -43.28 29.21
N VAL A 151 -16.12 -44.12 30.18
CA VAL A 151 -14.71 -44.48 30.42
C VAL A 151 -14.11 -45.20 29.21
N ILE A 152 -14.88 -46.07 28.54
CA ILE A 152 -14.45 -46.75 27.31
C ILE A 152 -14.28 -45.76 26.14
N ARG A 153 -15.18 -44.79 25.95
CA ARG A 153 -15.10 -43.80 24.86
C ARG A 153 -13.85 -42.92 24.97
N ILE A 154 -13.48 -42.49 26.19
CA ILE A 154 -12.28 -41.67 26.41
C ILE A 154 -11.02 -42.53 26.52
N CYS A 155 -10.91 -43.37 27.55
CA CYS A 155 -9.68 -44.09 27.90
C CYS A 155 -9.56 -45.49 27.27
N GLY A 156 -10.65 -46.04 26.71
CA GLY A 156 -10.66 -47.40 26.17
C GLY A 156 -9.83 -47.55 24.89
N SER A 157 -9.15 -48.70 24.78
CA SER A 157 -8.48 -49.15 23.55
C SER A 157 -9.48 -49.31 22.40
N SER A 158 -8.99 -49.34 21.15
CA SER A 158 -9.82 -49.48 19.95
C SER A 158 -10.73 -50.73 20.00
N SER A 159 -10.29 -51.81 20.63
CA SER A 159 -11.09 -53.02 20.86
C SER A 159 -12.23 -52.83 21.87
N LEU A 160 -12.00 -52.07 22.96
CA LEU A 160 -13.05 -51.70 23.91
C LEU A 160 -14.07 -50.75 23.27
N ARG A 161 -13.61 -49.74 22.50
CA ARG A 161 -14.50 -48.83 21.75
C ARG A 161 -15.33 -49.59 20.72
N ALA A 162 -14.75 -50.59 20.06
CA ALA A 162 -15.47 -51.47 19.13
C ALA A 162 -16.54 -52.35 19.82
N PHE A 163 -16.25 -52.90 21.00
CA PHE A 163 -17.23 -53.67 21.79
C PHE A 163 -18.47 -52.83 22.16
N VAL A 164 -18.31 -51.52 22.34
CA VAL A 164 -19.40 -50.57 22.63
C VAL A 164 -20.07 -50.01 21.36
N GLY A 165 -19.66 -50.45 20.16
CA GLY A 165 -20.18 -49.96 18.88
C GLY A 165 -19.71 -48.54 18.51
N ARG A 166 -18.65 -48.05 19.15
CA ARG A 166 -18.06 -46.70 18.98
C ARG A 166 -16.64 -46.74 18.39
N ALA A 167 -16.33 -47.74 17.57
CA ALA A 167 -15.01 -47.89 16.93
C ALA A 167 -14.60 -46.71 16.03
N GLN A 168 -15.57 -46.08 15.38
CA GLN A 168 -15.38 -44.97 14.44
C GLN A 168 -15.57 -43.59 15.10
N GLU A 169 -15.79 -43.53 16.42
CA GLU A 169 -15.98 -42.27 17.14
C GLU A 169 -14.66 -41.50 17.25
N GLY A 170 -14.67 -40.24 16.80
CA GLY A 170 -13.52 -39.35 16.91
C GLY A 170 -13.23 -39.01 18.38
N PRO A 171 -11.96 -38.88 18.81
CA PRO A 171 -11.64 -38.57 20.21
C PRO A 171 -12.29 -37.27 20.69
N ALA A 172 -12.47 -36.30 19.80
CA ALA A 172 -13.11 -35.03 20.09
C ALA A 172 -14.59 -35.15 20.50
N GLU A 173 -15.35 -36.08 19.90
CA GLU A 173 -16.78 -36.31 20.22
C GLU A 173 -16.93 -36.86 21.64
N ALA A 174 -16.02 -37.75 22.05
CA ALA A 174 -15.94 -38.25 23.42
C ALA A 174 -15.49 -37.15 24.40
N GLU A 175 -14.45 -36.38 24.06
CA GLU A 175 -13.90 -35.34 24.95
C GLU A 175 -14.89 -34.19 25.19
N SER A 176 -15.60 -33.71 24.15
CA SER A 176 -16.51 -32.56 24.27
C SER A 176 -17.78 -32.86 25.09
N GLU A 177 -18.31 -34.09 25.02
CA GLU A 177 -19.51 -34.52 25.74
C GLU A 177 -19.23 -34.93 27.21
N LEU A 178 -17.98 -35.25 27.57
CA LEU A 178 -17.69 -36.01 28.80
C LEU A 178 -16.55 -35.51 29.70
N LEU A 179 -15.68 -34.58 29.28
CA LEU A 179 -14.60 -34.04 30.12
C LEU A 179 -14.76 -32.54 30.45
N PRO A 180 -14.17 -32.02 31.54
CA PRO A 180 -14.18 -30.59 31.86
C PRO A 180 -13.11 -29.76 31.12
N CYS A 181 -12.15 -30.40 30.43
CA CYS A 181 -10.99 -29.77 29.81
C CYS A 181 -11.18 -29.37 28.34
N VAL A 182 -10.23 -28.58 27.82
CA VAL A 182 -9.99 -28.39 26.38
C VAL A 182 -8.83 -29.30 25.90
N SER A 183 -8.72 -29.49 24.60
CA SER A 183 -7.66 -30.28 23.94
C SER A 183 -7.33 -29.72 22.56
N GLU A 184 -6.31 -30.28 21.90
CA GLU A 184 -5.96 -29.97 20.51
C GLU A 184 -7.14 -30.13 19.52
N SER A 185 -8.17 -30.88 19.93
CA SER A 185 -9.33 -31.23 19.13
C SER A 185 -10.67 -30.71 19.68
N THR A 186 -10.66 -30.08 20.87
CA THR A 186 -11.87 -29.55 21.53
C THR A 186 -11.59 -28.22 22.21
N ALA A 187 -12.42 -27.21 21.92
CA ALA A 187 -12.25 -25.85 22.42
C ALA A 187 -13.60 -25.22 22.82
N GLU A 188 -13.54 -24.05 23.44
CA GLU A 188 -14.72 -23.29 23.87
C GLU A 188 -14.79 -21.94 23.14
N LEU A 189 -15.95 -21.64 22.56
CA LEU A 189 -16.29 -20.35 21.94
C LEU A 189 -17.54 -19.76 22.58
N PHE A 190 -17.74 -18.45 22.44
CA PHE A 190 -18.97 -17.77 22.83
C PHE A 190 -19.93 -17.64 21.64
N ASN A 191 -21.21 -17.91 21.88
CA ASN A 191 -22.33 -17.61 21.00
C ASN A 191 -23.39 -16.88 21.84
N ASP A 192 -24.31 -16.10 21.25
CA ASP A 192 -25.09 -15.07 21.97
C ASP A 192 -25.96 -15.58 23.15
N GLY A 193 -26.21 -16.90 23.23
CA GLY A 193 -26.89 -17.55 24.35
C GLY A 193 -25.98 -18.15 25.43
N GLY A 194 -24.67 -18.31 25.20
CA GLY A 194 -23.74 -18.96 26.13
C GLY A 194 -22.47 -19.51 25.48
N ILE A 195 -21.69 -20.25 26.26
CA ILE A 195 -20.45 -20.90 25.78
C ILE A 195 -20.81 -22.23 25.11
N THR A 196 -20.29 -22.43 23.90
CA THR A 196 -20.45 -23.65 23.10
C THR A 196 -19.08 -24.33 22.96
N ARG A 197 -19.06 -25.65 23.08
CA ARG A 197 -17.87 -26.45 22.75
C ARG A 197 -17.85 -26.79 21.28
N VAL A 198 -16.69 -26.63 20.66
CA VAL A 198 -16.47 -26.84 19.23
C VAL A 198 -15.30 -27.79 18.98
N PHE A 199 -15.27 -28.39 17.79
CA PHE A 199 -14.22 -29.30 17.36
C PHE A 199 -13.09 -28.55 16.64
N GLY A 200 -11.84 -28.99 16.84
CA GLY A 200 -10.64 -28.36 16.30
C GLY A 200 -10.12 -27.17 17.13
N ARG A 201 -9.21 -26.39 16.54
CA ARG A 201 -8.63 -25.17 17.13
C ARG A 201 -9.31 -23.93 16.52
N PRO A 202 -10.24 -23.26 17.22
CA PRO A 202 -10.95 -22.09 16.71
C PRO A 202 -10.14 -20.80 16.88
N LYS A 203 -10.60 -19.71 16.25
CA LYS A 203 -9.96 -18.39 16.33
C LYS A 203 -10.34 -17.70 17.65
N ILE A 204 -9.56 -17.92 18.70
CA ILE A 204 -9.72 -17.16 19.95
C ILE A 204 -8.36 -16.91 20.59
N VAL A 205 -8.10 -15.67 21.00
CA VAL A 205 -6.82 -15.23 21.55
C VAL A 205 -7.01 -14.79 23.00
N GLU A 206 -6.14 -15.28 23.89
CA GLU A 206 -6.09 -14.86 25.29
C GLU A 206 -4.96 -13.84 25.49
N ILE A 207 -5.34 -12.63 25.87
CA ILE A 207 -4.45 -11.47 25.96
C ILE A 207 -4.38 -11.04 27.42
N VAL A 208 -3.18 -11.08 28.00
CA VAL A 208 -2.92 -10.63 29.38
C VAL A 208 -2.31 -9.24 29.32
N ALA A 209 -2.85 -8.32 30.12
CA ALA A 209 -2.29 -6.99 30.31
C ALA A 209 -1.88 -6.80 31.78
N TRP A 210 -0.70 -6.28 32.04
CA TRP A 210 -0.17 -6.08 33.40
C TRP A 210 0.50 -4.72 33.59
N GLU A 211 0.49 -4.20 34.82
CA GLU A 211 1.39 -3.10 35.19
C GLU A 211 2.84 -3.59 35.14
N ASP A 212 3.71 -2.84 34.46
CA ASP A 212 5.15 -3.01 34.51
C ASP A 212 5.85 -1.66 34.70
N VAL A 213 7.08 -1.66 35.20
CA VAL A 213 7.86 -0.42 35.38
C VAL A 213 8.93 -0.37 34.30
N ASP A 214 8.89 0.65 33.44
CA ASP A 214 9.92 0.84 32.42
C ASP A 214 11.25 1.16 33.11
N HIS A 215 12.24 0.28 32.96
CA HIS A 215 13.54 0.41 33.61
C HIS A 215 14.34 1.65 33.18
N ASN A 216 14.00 2.28 32.05
CA ASN A 216 14.69 3.46 31.53
C ASN A 216 14.04 4.79 31.97
N THR A 217 12.72 4.81 32.21
CA THR A 217 12.00 6.04 32.59
C THR A 217 11.48 6.04 34.04
N GLY A 218 11.34 4.87 34.66
CA GLY A 218 10.71 4.70 35.97
C GLY A 218 9.18 4.83 35.96
N GLU A 219 8.56 5.06 34.80
CA GLU A 219 7.10 5.17 34.69
C GLU A 219 6.41 3.81 34.77
N LYS A 220 5.18 3.82 35.31
CA LYS A 220 4.29 2.66 35.27
C LYS A 220 3.65 2.53 33.88
N GLY A 221 4.17 1.61 33.07
CA GLY A 221 3.56 1.21 31.81
C GLY A 221 2.49 0.14 32.00
N THR A 222 1.56 0.06 31.04
CA THR A 222 0.77 -1.15 30.81
C THR A 222 1.45 -1.96 29.71
N LYS A 223 1.84 -3.18 30.03
CA LYS A 223 2.39 -4.15 29.07
C LYS A 223 1.33 -5.18 28.69
N ILE A 224 1.44 -5.73 27.49
CA ILE A 224 0.47 -6.66 26.90
C ILE A 224 1.24 -7.82 26.26
N GLY A 225 0.73 -9.04 26.44
CA GLY A 225 1.29 -10.26 25.87
C GLY A 225 0.34 -11.45 26.03
N THR A 226 0.81 -12.65 25.71
CA THR A 226 0.14 -13.92 26.02
C THR A 226 0.24 -14.25 27.51
N LEU A 227 -0.51 -15.26 27.96
CA LEU A 227 -0.35 -15.86 29.29
C LEU A 227 1.06 -16.44 29.51
N LYS A 228 1.72 -16.91 28.44
CA LYS A 228 3.07 -17.47 28.49
C LYS A 228 4.10 -16.37 28.79
N ASP A 229 4.03 -15.25 28.07
CA ASP A 229 4.93 -14.09 28.28
C ASP A 229 4.79 -13.55 29.73
N ALA A 230 3.56 -13.48 30.22
CA ALA A 230 3.24 -13.08 31.58
C ALA A 230 3.81 -14.04 32.66
N LEU A 231 4.03 -15.31 32.34
CA LEU A 231 4.68 -16.29 33.22
C LEU A 231 6.21 -16.20 33.15
N GLU A 232 6.78 -16.03 31.95
CA GLU A 232 8.23 -15.88 31.76
C GLU A 232 8.75 -14.60 32.45
N GLU A 233 8.01 -13.50 32.36
CA GLU A 233 8.31 -12.23 33.04
C GLU A 233 7.86 -12.17 34.51
N ARG A 234 7.37 -13.30 35.07
CA ARG A 234 6.91 -13.45 36.46
C ARG A 234 5.84 -12.42 36.87
N ALA A 235 5.05 -11.93 35.90
CA ALA A 235 3.83 -11.18 36.18
C ALA A 235 2.76 -12.08 36.79
N TRP A 236 2.78 -13.38 36.44
CA TRP A 236 1.94 -14.45 36.96
C TRP A 236 2.78 -15.59 37.54
N SER A 237 2.16 -16.43 38.37
CA SER A 237 2.74 -17.65 38.94
C SER A 237 1.79 -18.85 38.75
N CYS A 238 2.35 -20.04 38.55
CA CYS A 238 1.64 -21.32 38.58
C CYS A 238 2.10 -22.13 39.80
N ASN A 239 1.22 -22.94 40.40
CA ASN A 239 1.41 -23.63 41.68
C ASN A 239 2.78 -24.32 41.92
N GLY A 240 3.77 -23.54 42.39
CA GLY A 240 4.74 -23.97 43.39
C GLY A 240 6.14 -24.39 42.94
N LYS A 241 6.39 -24.86 41.70
CA LYS A 241 7.77 -25.28 41.31
C LYS A 241 8.18 -25.46 39.84
N ASN A 242 7.26 -25.50 38.88
CA ASN A 242 7.63 -25.79 37.47
C ASN A 242 8.27 -24.59 36.77
N SER A 243 9.19 -24.84 35.83
CA SER A 243 9.67 -23.82 34.89
C SER A 243 8.61 -23.54 33.80
N PRO A 244 8.59 -22.35 33.17
CA PRO A 244 7.63 -22.05 32.10
C PRO A 244 7.76 -23.00 30.89
N SER A 245 8.95 -23.58 30.68
CA SER A 245 9.25 -24.61 29.69
C SER A 245 8.65 -26.01 29.98
N GLU A 246 8.06 -26.24 31.15
CA GLU A 246 7.43 -27.52 31.52
C GLU A 246 5.88 -27.48 31.45
N LEU A 247 5.31 -26.38 30.93
CA LEU A 247 3.88 -26.22 30.74
C LEU A 247 3.47 -26.67 29.32
N PRO A 248 2.38 -27.44 29.15
CA PRO A 248 1.83 -27.77 27.83
C PRO A 248 1.23 -26.53 27.15
N GLU A 249 0.91 -26.61 25.86
CA GLU A 249 0.31 -25.52 25.07
C GLU A 249 -0.84 -24.83 25.84
N LEU A 250 -0.65 -23.54 26.16
CA LEU A 250 -1.55 -22.75 27.00
C LEU A 250 -2.53 -21.90 26.18
N ASP A 251 -2.56 -22.02 24.85
CA ASP A 251 -3.14 -21.01 23.98
C ASP A 251 -4.68 -21.07 23.91
N ILE A 252 -5.29 -22.26 24.04
CA ILE A 252 -6.75 -22.44 23.96
C ILE A 252 -7.41 -22.09 25.31
N PRO A 253 -8.29 -21.07 25.43
CA PRO A 253 -8.87 -20.64 26.71
C PRO A 253 -9.97 -21.58 27.24
N ASN A 254 -10.06 -21.70 28.57
CA ASN A 254 -11.20 -22.33 29.26
C ASN A 254 -12.21 -21.25 29.68
N LEU A 255 -13.08 -20.82 28.77
CA LEU A 255 -14.08 -19.77 29.04
C LEU A 255 -15.06 -20.17 30.16
N SER A 256 -15.46 -21.44 30.19
CA SER A 256 -16.46 -21.99 31.13
C SER A 256 -15.95 -21.97 32.58
N LEU A 257 -14.70 -22.35 32.79
CA LEU A 257 -14.07 -22.47 34.11
C LEU A 257 -13.72 -21.12 34.73
N ASN A 258 -13.38 -20.12 33.91
CA ASN A 258 -12.87 -18.82 34.36
C ASN A 258 -13.96 -17.76 34.53
N LYS A 259 -14.90 -17.66 33.58
CA LYS A 259 -15.95 -16.62 33.62
C LYS A 259 -17.37 -17.14 33.45
N GLY A 260 -17.59 -18.09 32.53
CA GLY A 260 -18.94 -18.47 32.08
C GLY A 260 -19.91 -18.90 33.17
N ILE A 261 -19.47 -19.75 34.11
CA ILE A 261 -20.37 -20.43 35.06
C ILE A 261 -20.14 -19.96 36.50
N LYS A 262 -21.21 -19.52 37.16
CA LYS A 262 -21.25 -19.20 38.59
C LYS A 262 -21.31 -20.50 39.41
N ARG A 263 -20.15 -21.01 39.83
CA ARG A 263 -20.05 -22.23 40.68
C ARG A 263 -20.85 -22.05 41.98
N ARG A 264 -21.64 -23.07 42.36
CA ARG A 264 -22.34 -23.16 43.65
C ARG A 264 -21.36 -23.40 44.80
N ASP A 265 -21.76 -23.00 46.01
CA ASP A 265 -20.95 -23.17 47.22
C ASP A 265 -20.70 -24.67 47.53
N GLN A 266 -19.45 -24.98 47.88
CA GLN A 266 -18.97 -26.33 48.22
C GLN A 266 -19.70 -26.91 49.45
N PHE A 267 -20.32 -26.07 50.29
CA PHE A 267 -21.22 -26.49 51.36
C PHE A 267 -22.31 -27.47 50.88
N TRP A 268 -23.00 -27.16 49.78
CA TRP A 268 -24.11 -27.99 49.27
C TRP A 268 -23.67 -29.38 48.84
N PHE A 269 -22.47 -29.49 48.28
CA PHE A 269 -21.87 -30.77 47.89
C PHE A 269 -21.55 -31.63 49.13
N HIS A 270 -21.01 -31.05 50.20
CA HIS A 270 -20.79 -31.77 51.46
C HIS A 270 -22.12 -32.27 52.05
N CYS A 271 -23.17 -31.44 52.08
CA CYS A 271 -24.50 -31.86 52.55
C CYS A 271 -25.07 -33.02 51.74
N ALA A 272 -24.94 -33.00 50.41
CA ALA A 272 -25.39 -34.08 49.54
C ALA A 272 -24.61 -35.38 49.77
N ALA A 273 -23.28 -35.32 49.93
CA ALA A 273 -22.45 -36.49 50.21
C ALA A 273 -22.80 -37.14 51.57
N ILE A 274 -23.01 -36.33 52.61
CA ILE A 274 -23.44 -36.79 53.94
C ILE A 274 -24.83 -37.46 53.85
N LEU A 275 -25.79 -36.81 53.19
CA LEU A 275 -27.15 -37.34 53.02
C LEU A 275 -27.16 -38.66 52.24
N GLY A 276 -26.40 -38.76 51.14
CA GLY A 276 -26.26 -40.01 50.39
C GLY A 276 -25.64 -41.14 51.21
N GLY A 277 -24.63 -40.85 52.04
CA GLY A 277 -24.06 -41.81 52.98
C GLY A 277 -25.07 -42.33 54.01
N ILE A 278 -25.89 -41.44 54.57
CA ILE A 278 -26.98 -41.80 55.49
C ILE A 278 -28.02 -42.70 54.77
N LEU A 279 -28.44 -42.34 53.56
CA LEU A 279 -29.43 -43.09 52.78
C LEU A 279 -28.93 -44.51 52.41
N GLN A 280 -27.68 -44.65 51.95
CA GLN A 280 -27.11 -45.97 51.64
C GLN A 280 -26.88 -46.82 52.90
N SER A 281 -26.38 -46.23 54.00
CA SER A 281 -26.20 -46.97 55.27
C SER A 281 -27.53 -47.45 55.87
N THR A 282 -28.60 -46.67 55.70
CA THR A 282 -29.97 -47.05 56.11
C THR A 282 -30.48 -48.25 55.30
N ALA A 283 -30.22 -48.28 53.99
CA ALA A 283 -30.59 -49.43 53.15
C ALA A 283 -29.81 -50.70 53.53
N MET A 284 -28.50 -50.60 53.78
CA MET A 284 -27.71 -51.74 54.27
C MET A 284 -28.21 -52.27 55.62
N PHE A 285 -28.63 -51.38 56.53
CA PHE A 285 -29.23 -51.78 57.81
C PHE A 285 -30.58 -52.48 57.62
N ALA A 286 -31.43 -52.02 56.69
CA ALA A 286 -32.69 -52.67 56.35
C ALA A 286 -32.47 -54.09 55.77
N THR A 287 -31.42 -54.28 54.95
CA THR A 287 -31.02 -55.61 54.46
C THR A 287 -30.58 -56.53 55.60
N LEU A 288 -29.81 -56.01 56.56
CA LEU A 288 -29.37 -56.76 57.74
C LEU A 288 -30.55 -57.19 58.64
N THR A 289 -31.51 -56.30 58.90
CA THR A 289 -32.66 -56.66 59.75
C THR A 289 -33.56 -57.70 59.09
N VAL A 290 -33.76 -57.64 57.77
CA VAL A 290 -34.48 -58.67 57.01
C VAL A 290 -33.75 -60.01 57.02
N PHE A 291 -32.42 -60.02 56.93
CA PHE A 291 -31.61 -61.25 56.99
C PHE A 291 -31.55 -61.88 58.39
N VAL A 292 -31.55 -61.06 59.47
CA VAL A 292 -31.52 -61.53 60.86
C VAL A 292 -32.90 -62.01 61.35
N TYR A 293 -34.00 -61.47 60.81
CA TYR A 293 -35.37 -61.82 61.20
C TYR A 293 -36.22 -62.40 60.04
N PRO A 294 -35.76 -63.48 59.35
CA PRO A 294 -36.37 -63.96 58.11
C PRO A 294 -37.77 -64.58 58.28
N GLN A 295 -38.21 -64.85 59.52
CA GLN A 295 -39.59 -65.30 59.78
C GLN A 295 -40.63 -64.16 59.73
N HIS A 296 -40.21 -62.90 59.86
CA HIS A 296 -41.09 -61.72 59.80
C HIS A 296 -41.14 -61.07 58.41
N PHE A 297 -40.20 -61.40 57.53
CA PHE A 297 -40.09 -60.84 56.18
C PHE A 297 -39.98 -61.99 55.17
N GLN A 298 -41.14 -62.57 54.82
CA GLN A 298 -41.24 -63.69 53.89
C GLN A 298 -41.46 -63.17 52.47
N LYS A 299 -40.81 -63.80 51.48
CA LYS A 299 -40.96 -63.51 50.05
C LYS A 299 -41.65 -64.69 49.36
N ASN A 300 -42.72 -64.47 48.60
CA ASN A 300 -43.52 -65.54 47.98
C ASN A 300 -43.88 -66.68 48.97
N ASN A 301 -44.24 -66.35 50.22
CA ASN A 301 -44.49 -67.28 51.34
C ASN A 301 -43.31 -68.23 51.69
N LYS A 302 -42.07 -67.78 51.48
CA LYS A 302 -40.83 -68.46 51.90
C LYS A 302 -39.89 -67.50 52.64
N ALA A 303 -38.95 -68.05 53.42
CA ALA A 303 -37.86 -67.25 53.98
C ALA A 303 -36.93 -66.71 52.88
N VAL A 304 -36.31 -65.56 53.13
CA VAL A 304 -35.31 -64.94 52.23
C VAL A 304 -34.13 -65.88 51.98
N ASP A 305 -33.69 -65.96 50.72
CA ASP A 305 -32.58 -66.83 50.30
C ASP A 305 -31.25 -66.44 50.97
N SER A 306 -30.51 -67.45 51.46
CA SER A 306 -29.27 -67.23 52.23
C SER A 306 -28.12 -66.61 51.43
N TYR A 307 -28.12 -66.74 50.10
CA TYR A 307 -27.14 -66.08 49.21
C TYR A 307 -27.45 -64.59 48.99
N ALA A 308 -28.68 -64.13 49.26
CA ALA A 308 -29.16 -62.83 48.82
C ALA A 308 -28.47 -61.67 49.57
N TYR A 309 -28.35 -61.78 50.89
CA TYR A 309 -27.66 -60.80 51.75
C TYR A 309 -26.16 -60.63 51.41
N PRO A 310 -25.32 -61.69 51.35
CA PRO A 310 -23.91 -61.52 51.02
C PRO A 310 -23.70 -61.02 49.59
N PHE A 311 -24.46 -61.50 48.59
CA PHE A 311 -24.36 -60.99 47.22
C PHE A 311 -24.82 -59.53 47.09
N TYR A 312 -25.86 -59.10 47.83
CA TYR A 312 -26.26 -57.70 47.89
C TYR A 312 -25.14 -56.81 48.46
N ILE A 313 -24.52 -57.17 49.59
CA ILE A 313 -23.46 -56.36 50.19
C ILE A 313 -22.20 -56.34 49.31
N ILE A 314 -21.73 -57.50 48.84
CA ILE A 314 -20.56 -57.61 47.94
C ILE A 314 -20.83 -56.84 46.64
N GLY A 315 -22.03 -56.96 46.08
CA GLY A 315 -22.43 -56.23 44.88
C GLY A 315 -22.47 -54.71 45.09
N THR A 316 -23.10 -54.26 46.18
CA THR A 316 -23.22 -52.83 46.51
C THR A 316 -21.85 -52.18 46.74
N THR A 317 -20.92 -52.85 47.43
CA THR A 317 -19.57 -52.32 47.66
C THR A 317 -18.71 -52.35 46.40
N LEU A 318 -18.72 -53.43 45.61
CA LEU A 318 -18.01 -53.50 44.33
C LEU A 318 -18.55 -52.50 43.30
N LEU A 319 -19.86 -52.23 43.30
CA LEU A 319 -20.47 -51.24 42.42
C LEU A 319 -20.17 -49.80 42.87
N PHE A 320 -20.19 -49.52 44.17
CA PHE A 320 -19.76 -48.22 44.70
C PHE A 320 -18.29 -47.93 44.35
N ILE A 321 -17.40 -48.89 44.60
CA ILE A 321 -15.97 -48.80 44.28
C ILE A 321 -15.76 -48.64 42.77
N GLY A 322 -16.46 -49.43 41.96
CA GLY A 322 -16.40 -49.37 40.50
C GLY A 322 -16.89 -48.03 39.95
N MET A 323 -18.04 -47.54 40.40
CA MET A 323 -18.59 -46.23 40.00
C MET A 323 -17.71 -45.06 40.45
N PHE A 324 -17.11 -45.15 41.65
CA PHE A 324 -16.12 -44.17 42.11
C PHE A 324 -14.88 -44.15 41.20
N PHE A 325 -14.32 -45.32 40.86
CA PHE A 325 -13.18 -45.38 39.95
C PHE A 325 -13.52 -44.96 38.52
N CYS A 326 -14.75 -45.21 38.02
CA CYS A 326 -15.22 -44.66 36.76
C CYS A 326 -15.15 -43.13 36.77
N ALA A 327 -15.70 -42.46 37.79
CA ALA A 327 -15.62 -41.01 37.91
C ALA A 327 -14.18 -40.50 38.12
N PHE A 328 -13.39 -41.17 38.95
CA PHE A 328 -12.00 -40.80 39.23
C PHE A 328 -11.08 -40.90 38.00
N ILE A 329 -11.24 -41.91 37.14
CA ILE A 329 -10.49 -42.00 35.87
C ILE A 329 -10.88 -40.84 34.93
N MET A 330 -12.15 -40.40 34.95
CA MET A 330 -12.64 -39.29 34.14
C MET A 330 -12.13 -37.93 34.65
N GLU A 331 -12.21 -37.67 35.96
CA GLU A 331 -11.57 -36.51 36.61
C GLU A 331 -10.09 -36.43 36.23
N ARG A 332 -9.36 -37.55 36.40
CA ARG A 332 -7.91 -37.67 36.13
C ARG A 332 -7.52 -37.74 34.66
N SER A 333 -8.49 -37.84 33.75
CA SER A 333 -8.28 -37.66 32.30
C SER A 333 -8.06 -36.19 31.93
N SER A 334 -8.33 -35.27 32.86
CA SER A 334 -7.97 -33.86 32.78
C SER A 334 -6.88 -33.49 33.81
N LYS A 335 -6.09 -32.46 33.52
CA LYS A 335 -5.11 -31.87 34.43
C LYS A 335 -5.31 -30.36 34.51
N GLU A 336 -5.58 -29.90 35.73
CA GLU A 336 -5.77 -28.48 36.03
C GLU A 336 -4.46 -27.79 36.44
N TYR A 337 -4.26 -26.57 35.93
CA TYR A 337 -3.21 -25.64 36.33
C TYR A 337 -3.86 -24.40 36.93
N TYR A 338 -3.50 -24.11 38.18
CA TYR A 338 -3.99 -22.94 38.91
C TYR A 338 -2.94 -21.84 38.83
N LEU A 339 -3.36 -20.71 38.26
CA LEU A 339 -2.53 -19.57 37.91
C LEU A 339 -2.99 -18.34 38.68
N LYS A 340 -2.05 -17.52 39.14
CA LYS A 340 -2.30 -16.36 40.01
C LYS A 340 -1.49 -15.15 39.54
N ALA A 341 -2.10 -13.97 39.56
CA ALA A 341 -1.41 -12.71 39.31
C ALA A 341 -0.47 -12.33 40.47
N GLU A 342 0.78 -11.98 40.15
CA GLU A 342 1.77 -11.39 41.07
C GLU A 342 1.97 -9.90 40.82
N LYS A 343 1.92 -9.44 39.55
CA LYS A 343 1.75 -8.03 39.15
C LYS A 343 0.24 -7.74 38.96
N PRO A 344 -0.24 -6.50 39.19
CA PRO A 344 -1.63 -6.14 38.90
C PRO A 344 -1.93 -6.40 37.43
N SER A 345 -2.98 -7.17 37.13
CA SER A 345 -3.25 -7.67 35.78
C SER A 345 -4.73 -7.57 35.40
N LYS A 346 -5.02 -7.74 34.10
CA LYS A 346 -6.31 -8.12 33.50
C LYS A 346 -6.07 -9.22 32.46
N ILE A 347 -7.10 -10.02 32.19
CA ILE A 347 -7.15 -10.96 31.07
C ILE A 347 -8.33 -10.57 30.17
N TYR A 348 -8.08 -10.61 28.86
CA TYR A 348 -9.03 -10.37 27.79
C TYR A 348 -9.10 -11.61 26.89
N TRP A 349 -10.29 -11.96 26.43
CA TRP A 349 -10.52 -12.99 25.43
C TRP A 349 -11.11 -12.35 24.18
N LEU A 350 -10.46 -12.55 23.03
CA LEU A 350 -10.83 -11.96 21.75
C LEU A 350 -11.17 -13.06 20.73
N GLN A 351 -12.40 -13.05 20.24
CA GLN A 351 -12.95 -13.95 19.22
C GLN A 351 -13.41 -13.09 18.02
N PRO A 352 -12.90 -13.32 16.80
CA PRO A 352 -13.32 -12.57 15.62
C PRO A 352 -14.68 -13.08 15.11
N GLY A 353 -15.39 -12.21 14.38
CA GLY A 353 -16.70 -12.52 13.83
C GLY A 353 -16.68 -13.31 12.53
N ASN A 354 -17.83 -13.89 12.22
CA ASN A 354 -18.04 -14.74 11.04
C ASN A 354 -17.03 -15.90 11.00
N GLN A 355 -16.77 -16.51 12.15
CA GLN A 355 -15.92 -17.69 12.22
C GLN A 355 -16.78 -18.95 12.03
N ASP A 356 -16.60 -19.63 10.90
CA ASP A 356 -17.23 -20.93 10.63
C ASP A 356 -16.52 -22.05 11.41
N VAL A 357 -17.29 -22.89 12.12
CA VAL A 357 -16.79 -24.14 12.73
C VAL A 357 -17.83 -25.24 12.55
N GLY A 358 -17.60 -26.11 11.57
CA GLY A 358 -18.65 -27.00 11.05
C GLY A 358 -19.79 -26.18 10.46
N ASP A 359 -21.03 -26.57 10.72
CA ASP A 359 -22.23 -25.88 10.21
C ASP A 359 -22.65 -24.64 11.05
N GLN A 360 -21.78 -24.13 11.93
CA GLN A 360 -22.08 -23.02 12.84
C GLN A 360 -21.16 -21.82 12.62
N VAL A 361 -21.77 -20.64 12.49
CA VAL A 361 -21.09 -19.34 12.42
C VAL A 361 -21.06 -18.72 13.82
N PHE A 362 -19.89 -18.24 14.24
CA PHE A 362 -19.69 -17.57 15.53
C PHE A 362 -19.51 -16.05 15.36
N ASN A 363 -20.19 -15.28 16.19
CA ASN A 363 -20.16 -13.82 16.20
C ASN A 363 -18.90 -13.27 16.90
N ALA A 364 -18.53 -12.02 16.59
CA ALA A 364 -17.39 -11.36 17.20
C ALA A 364 -17.64 -11.09 18.69
N PHE A 365 -16.64 -11.33 19.54
CA PHE A 365 -16.80 -11.25 20.99
C PHE A 365 -15.51 -10.80 21.70
N LEU A 366 -15.66 -9.91 22.66
CA LEU A 366 -14.60 -9.43 23.55
C LEU A 366 -15.08 -9.55 24.99
N ALA A 367 -14.40 -10.37 25.80
CA ALA A 367 -14.70 -10.47 27.23
C ALA A 367 -13.50 -10.12 28.10
N VAL A 368 -13.78 -9.47 29.23
CA VAL A 368 -12.79 -9.14 30.27
C VAL A 368 -13.03 -10.04 31.50
N ASN A 369 -11.98 -10.52 32.17
CA ASN A 369 -12.12 -11.45 33.31
C ASN A 369 -12.87 -10.84 34.52
N GLU A 370 -12.61 -9.56 34.80
CA GLU A 370 -13.46 -8.71 35.64
C GLU A 370 -14.29 -7.79 34.73
N GLY A 371 -15.41 -7.21 35.19
CA GLY A 371 -16.27 -6.34 34.35
C GLY A 371 -15.51 -5.15 33.74
N PRO A 372 -16.01 -4.54 32.63
CA PRO A 372 -15.23 -3.61 31.80
C PRO A 372 -14.53 -2.48 32.57
N ASP A 373 -15.26 -1.79 33.47
CA ASP A 373 -14.76 -0.66 34.27
C ASP A 373 -13.88 -1.03 35.48
N SER A 374 -13.53 -2.31 35.65
CA SER A 374 -12.57 -2.76 36.68
C SER A 374 -11.19 -2.10 36.54
N SER A 375 -10.43 -2.04 37.62
CA SER A 375 -8.99 -1.75 37.60
C SER A 375 -8.17 -3.04 37.45
N MET A 376 -6.85 -2.95 37.28
CA MET A 376 -5.97 -4.13 37.30
C MET A 376 -5.82 -4.67 38.73
N THR A 377 -5.95 -5.98 38.93
CA THR A 377 -5.91 -6.58 40.27
C THR A 377 -4.87 -7.69 40.41
N LYS A 378 -4.40 -7.91 41.65
CA LYS A 378 -3.60 -9.08 42.06
C LYS A 378 -4.46 -10.21 42.65
N LYS A 379 -5.78 -10.08 42.60
CA LYS A 379 -6.74 -11.05 43.17
C LYS A 379 -7.21 -12.08 42.15
N LEU A 380 -6.89 -11.86 40.87
CA LEU A 380 -7.15 -12.80 39.80
C LEU A 380 -6.57 -14.19 40.11
N ARG A 381 -7.44 -15.19 40.00
CA ARG A 381 -7.08 -16.59 39.79
C ARG A 381 -7.57 -16.97 38.41
N TYR A 382 -6.79 -17.77 37.71
CA TYR A 382 -7.14 -18.33 36.41
C TYR A 382 -6.88 -19.84 36.47
N ILE A 383 -7.75 -20.62 35.82
CA ILE A 383 -7.71 -22.08 35.80
C ILE A 383 -7.60 -22.54 34.35
N LYS A 384 -6.49 -23.21 34.01
CA LYS A 384 -6.35 -23.95 32.75
C LYS A 384 -6.68 -25.42 33.00
N SER A 385 -7.55 -26.03 32.21
CA SER A 385 -7.81 -27.48 32.29
C SER A 385 -7.61 -28.12 30.92
N ILE A 386 -6.60 -28.99 30.83
CA ILE A 386 -6.09 -29.59 29.60
C ILE A 386 -6.16 -31.12 29.72
N ARG A 387 -6.46 -31.80 28.60
CA ARG A 387 -6.48 -33.27 28.49
C ARG A 387 -5.13 -33.90 28.90
N ASP A 388 -5.16 -34.85 29.83
CA ASP A 388 -3.98 -35.61 30.27
C ASP A 388 -4.03 -37.05 29.73
N ARG A 389 -3.30 -37.31 28.64
CA ARG A 389 -3.26 -38.62 27.95
C ARG A 389 -2.51 -39.71 28.73
N ARG A 390 -1.96 -39.45 29.93
CA ARG A 390 -1.18 -40.44 30.70
C ARG A 390 -2.01 -41.61 31.22
N PHE A 391 -3.34 -41.50 31.28
CA PHE A 391 -4.22 -42.62 31.64
C PHE A 391 -4.59 -43.51 30.45
N ASP A 392 -4.42 -43.04 29.22
CA ASP A 392 -4.78 -43.79 28.00
C ASP A 392 -3.96 -45.08 27.84
N THR A 393 -2.77 -45.16 28.46
CA THR A 393 -1.90 -46.35 28.49
C THR A 393 -2.19 -47.31 29.66
N LYS A 394 -2.99 -46.90 30.65
CA LYS A 394 -3.23 -47.64 31.90
C LYS A 394 -4.32 -48.70 31.79
N HIS A 395 -4.23 -49.56 30.79
CA HIS A 395 -5.26 -50.56 30.49
C HIS A 395 -5.64 -51.45 31.71
N LEU A 396 -4.69 -51.78 32.60
CA LEU A 396 -4.97 -52.58 33.79
C LEU A 396 -5.96 -51.91 34.77
N GLU A 397 -5.80 -50.61 35.04
CA GLU A 397 -6.69 -49.84 35.93
C GLU A 397 -8.09 -49.68 35.30
N ILE A 398 -8.16 -49.59 33.97
CA ILE A 398 -9.40 -49.52 33.21
C ILE A 398 -10.13 -50.88 33.28
N TYR A 399 -9.45 -51.98 32.93
CA TYR A 399 -10.05 -53.33 32.98
C TYR A 399 -10.52 -53.71 34.38
N SER A 400 -9.74 -53.44 35.44
CA SER A 400 -10.17 -53.73 36.81
C SER A 400 -11.41 -52.92 37.22
N THR A 401 -11.48 -51.64 36.82
CA THR A 401 -12.63 -50.77 37.08
C THR A 401 -13.88 -51.28 36.37
N LEU A 402 -13.78 -51.57 35.07
CA LEU A 402 -14.89 -52.11 34.27
C LEU A 402 -15.41 -53.44 34.85
N THR A 403 -14.51 -54.36 35.21
CA THR A 403 -14.86 -55.64 35.83
C THR A 403 -15.50 -55.49 37.20
N SER A 404 -14.99 -54.61 38.08
CA SER A 404 -15.60 -54.34 39.39
C SER A 404 -17.01 -53.77 39.27
N THR A 405 -17.21 -52.81 38.35
CA THR A 405 -18.52 -52.19 38.10
C THR A 405 -19.54 -53.20 37.58
N ILE A 406 -19.16 -54.03 36.60
CA ILE A 406 -20.07 -55.02 35.99
C ILE A 406 -20.39 -56.16 36.98
N LEU A 407 -19.40 -56.74 37.66
CA LEU A 407 -19.64 -57.78 38.65
C LEU A 407 -20.40 -57.25 39.87
N GLY A 408 -20.11 -56.03 40.32
CA GLY A 408 -20.85 -55.36 41.39
C GLY A 408 -22.34 -55.21 41.06
N PHE A 409 -22.66 -54.72 39.86
CA PHE A 409 -24.04 -54.64 39.38
C PHE A 409 -24.73 -56.02 39.31
N ILE A 410 -24.06 -57.04 38.78
CA ILE A 410 -24.62 -58.40 38.67
C ILE A 410 -24.90 -59.00 40.06
N PHE A 411 -23.94 -58.94 40.99
CA PHE A 411 -24.15 -59.46 42.35
C PHE A 411 -25.20 -58.67 43.12
N GLN A 412 -25.24 -57.34 42.97
CA GLN A 412 -26.26 -56.51 43.63
C GLN A 412 -27.66 -56.83 43.08
N PHE A 413 -27.82 -57.00 41.77
CA PHE A 413 -29.09 -57.35 41.14
C PHE A 413 -29.58 -58.74 41.57
N ILE A 414 -28.70 -59.75 41.60
CA ILE A 414 -29.04 -61.10 42.10
C ILE A 414 -29.41 -61.04 43.59
N GLY A 415 -28.66 -60.29 44.41
CA GLY A 415 -28.94 -60.08 45.82
C GLY A 415 -30.31 -59.42 46.05
N LEU A 416 -30.59 -58.31 45.38
CA LEU A 416 -31.89 -57.62 45.44
C LEU A 416 -33.06 -58.52 44.97
N ARG A 417 -32.83 -59.39 43.98
CA ARG A 417 -33.87 -60.33 43.52
C ARG A 417 -34.20 -61.39 44.58
N GLY A 418 -33.23 -61.84 45.37
CA GLY A 418 -33.45 -62.76 46.50
C GLY A 418 -34.00 -62.11 47.77
N LEU A 419 -33.91 -60.79 47.93
CA LEU A 419 -34.34 -60.04 49.12
C LEU A 419 -35.84 -59.68 49.10
N HIS A 420 -36.40 -59.47 50.30
CA HIS A 420 -37.78 -59.01 50.51
C HIS A 420 -38.05 -57.66 49.84
N SER A 421 -39.25 -57.50 49.27
CA SER A 421 -39.62 -56.36 48.41
C SER A 421 -39.41 -54.98 49.06
N SER A 422 -39.60 -54.84 50.38
CA SER A 422 -39.34 -53.58 51.10
C SER A 422 -37.88 -53.12 51.05
N VAL A 423 -36.90 -54.03 51.02
CA VAL A 423 -35.47 -53.70 50.92
C VAL A 423 -35.14 -53.22 49.51
N THR A 424 -35.69 -53.89 48.50
CA THR A 424 -35.53 -53.51 47.10
C THR A 424 -36.18 -52.14 46.82
N LEU A 425 -37.35 -51.86 47.40
CA LEU A 425 -37.99 -50.55 47.35
C LEU A 425 -37.18 -49.47 48.09
N ALA A 426 -36.62 -49.78 49.26
CA ALA A 426 -35.78 -48.85 50.03
C ALA A 426 -34.45 -48.53 49.31
N GLN A 427 -33.77 -49.53 48.74
CA GLN A 427 -32.57 -49.32 47.94
C GLN A 427 -32.87 -48.50 46.69
N LEU A 428 -33.98 -48.79 45.99
CA LEU A 428 -34.38 -48.03 44.82
C LEU A 428 -34.74 -46.58 45.17
N GLY A 429 -35.52 -46.36 46.23
CA GLY A 429 -35.86 -45.03 46.71
C GLY A 429 -34.62 -44.23 47.12
N SER A 430 -33.65 -44.89 47.76
CA SER A 430 -32.34 -44.31 48.12
C SER A 430 -31.53 -43.90 46.88
N THR A 431 -31.34 -44.80 45.91
CA THR A 431 -30.55 -44.49 44.70
C THR A 431 -31.25 -43.47 43.80
N PHE A 432 -32.57 -43.50 43.71
CA PHE A 432 -33.37 -42.54 42.95
C PHE A 432 -33.41 -41.16 43.60
N LEU A 433 -33.63 -41.06 44.92
CA LEU A 433 -33.52 -39.79 45.65
C LEU A 433 -32.11 -39.21 45.53
N MET A 434 -31.07 -40.03 45.66
CA MET A 434 -29.69 -39.57 45.46
C MET A 434 -29.40 -39.23 44.00
N ALA A 435 -30.06 -39.87 43.02
CA ALA A 435 -29.98 -39.48 41.60
C ALA A 435 -30.63 -38.10 41.38
N ILE A 436 -31.78 -37.83 42.01
CA ILE A 436 -32.42 -36.51 41.99
C ILE A 436 -31.52 -35.47 42.67
N ILE A 437 -30.89 -35.75 43.81
CA ILE A 437 -29.96 -34.81 44.47
C ILE A 437 -28.74 -34.53 43.57
N ARG A 438 -28.10 -35.58 43.03
CA ARG A 438 -27.00 -35.50 42.05
C ARG A 438 -27.39 -34.63 40.84
N THR A 439 -28.62 -34.80 40.37
CA THR A 439 -29.24 -34.04 39.27
C THR A 439 -29.46 -32.58 39.66
N CYS A 440 -30.19 -32.30 40.74
CA CYS A 440 -30.52 -30.96 41.23
C CYS A 440 -29.30 -30.12 41.64
N LEU A 441 -28.14 -30.73 41.92
CA LEU A 441 -26.89 -30.00 42.08
C LEU A 441 -26.40 -29.34 40.77
N ARG A 442 -26.75 -29.91 39.59
CA ARG A 442 -26.23 -29.54 38.26
C ARG A 442 -27.29 -29.20 37.18
N THR A 443 -28.60 -29.41 37.40
CA THR A 443 -29.64 -29.20 36.36
C THR A 443 -30.08 -27.75 36.11
N GLU A 444 -29.58 -26.79 36.88
CA GLU A 444 -29.74 -25.38 36.52
C GLU A 444 -28.84 -25.04 35.32
N ARG A 445 -29.38 -25.32 34.12
CA ARG A 445 -29.05 -24.52 32.94
C ARG A 445 -29.19 -23.06 33.36
N MET A 446 -28.07 -22.34 33.29
CA MET A 446 -27.93 -20.96 33.79
C MET A 446 -29.19 -20.15 33.55
N THR A 447 -29.74 -19.55 34.60
CA THR A 447 -30.76 -18.53 34.40
C THR A 447 -30.13 -17.38 33.58
N PRO A 448 -30.90 -16.62 32.77
CA PRO A 448 -30.33 -15.59 31.90
C PRO A 448 -29.55 -14.48 32.63
N ASP A 449 -29.58 -14.44 33.96
CA ASP A 449 -28.93 -13.44 34.81
C ASP A 449 -27.74 -14.03 35.61
N GLU A 450 -27.37 -15.29 35.36
CA GLU A 450 -26.18 -15.95 35.92
C GLU A 450 -25.03 -16.12 34.93
N ASN A 451 -25.30 -15.93 33.63
CA ASN A 451 -24.28 -15.92 32.59
C ASN A 451 -23.49 -14.59 32.62
N LYS A 452 -22.30 -14.62 33.23
CA LYS A 452 -21.42 -13.44 33.37
C LYS A 452 -20.83 -12.90 32.06
N MET A 453 -21.06 -13.54 30.92
CA MET A 453 -20.64 -13.05 29.59
C MET A 453 -21.68 -12.12 28.94
N LYS A 454 -22.88 -12.00 29.54
CA LYS A 454 -24.01 -11.22 28.99
C LYS A 454 -23.79 -9.71 29.02
N ASP A 455 -22.97 -9.22 29.96
CA ASP A 455 -22.77 -7.79 30.18
C ASP A 455 -21.69 -7.20 29.25
N ASP A 456 -20.80 -8.03 28.69
CA ASP A 456 -19.73 -7.65 27.75
C ASP A 456 -20.18 -7.67 26.27
N ARG A 457 -21.50 -7.56 26.01
CA ARG A 457 -22.09 -7.78 24.67
C ARG A 457 -21.74 -6.74 23.60
N GLU A 458 -21.15 -5.62 23.97
CA GLU A 458 -20.92 -4.49 23.06
C GLU A 458 -19.42 -4.28 22.81
N LEU A 459 -18.97 -4.47 21.55
CA LEU A 459 -17.88 -3.68 20.90
C LEU A 459 -17.52 -4.13 19.46
N MET A 460 -17.71 -5.40 19.07
CA MET A 460 -16.91 -6.01 17.98
C MET A 460 -17.62 -6.27 16.63
N ALA A 461 -18.84 -5.77 16.41
CA ALA A 461 -19.70 -6.19 15.28
C ALA A 461 -19.40 -5.56 13.90
N HIS A 462 -18.16 -5.12 13.61
CA HIS A 462 -17.82 -4.43 12.35
C HIS A 462 -16.64 -5.08 11.60
N LYS A 463 -16.95 -5.68 10.44
CA LYS A 463 -16.04 -5.94 9.30
C LYS A 463 -14.68 -6.61 9.59
N GLN A 464 -14.59 -7.55 10.53
CA GLN A 464 -13.34 -8.30 10.82
C GLN A 464 -12.15 -7.38 11.22
N GLN A 465 -12.44 -6.27 11.91
CA GLN A 465 -11.46 -5.31 12.44
C GLN A 465 -11.38 -5.35 13.98
N GLU A 466 -11.51 -6.54 14.57
CA GLU A 466 -11.60 -6.71 16.02
C GLU A 466 -10.32 -6.28 16.76
N LEU A 467 -9.13 -6.45 16.16
CA LEU A 467 -7.86 -5.99 16.75
C LEU A 467 -7.78 -4.47 16.83
N ASP A 468 -8.37 -3.76 15.86
CA ASP A 468 -8.37 -2.30 15.75
C ASP A 468 -9.35 -1.68 16.75
N CYS A 469 -10.56 -2.23 16.84
CA CYS A 469 -11.51 -1.90 17.90
C CYS A 469 -10.92 -2.15 19.30
N PHE A 470 -10.23 -3.28 19.50
CA PHE A 470 -9.60 -3.61 20.78
C PHE A 470 -8.48 -2.62 21.15
N ALA A 471 -7.66 -2.20 20.20
CA ALA A 471 -6.64 -1.16 20.43
C ALA A 471 -7.27 0.19 20.84
N PHE A 472 -8.34 0.61 20.17
CA PHE A 472 -9.12 1.81 20.52
C PHE A 472 -9.70 1.71 21.95
N TYR A 473 -10.27 0.56 22.32
CA TYR A 473 -10.82 0.30 23.65
C TYR A 473 -9.73 0.36 24.74
N LEU A 474 -8.61 -0.35 24.54
CA LEU A 474 -7.48 -0.39 25.47
C LEU A 474 -6.88 0.99 25.76
N LYS A 475 -6.84 1.88 24.76
CA LYS A 475 -6.28 3.24 24.88
C LYS A 475 -7.33 4.34 25.07
N LYS A 476 -8.62 3.98 25.14
CA LYS A 476 -9.76 4.91 25.25
C LYS A 476 -9.70 6.04 24.21
N VAL A 477 -9.49 5.67 22.95
CA VAL A 477 -9.44 6.61 21.81
C VAL A 477 -10.81 6.72 21.14
N ARG A 478 -11.15 7.91 20.62
CA ARG A 478 -12.43 8.16 19.94
C ARG A 478 -12.32 8.01 18.42
N TYR A 479 -11.35 8.70 17.80
CA TYR A 479 -11.02 8.63 16.37
C TYR A 479 -9.49 8.72 16.16
N PHE A 480 -9.01 8.17 15.06
CA PHE A 480 -7.62 8.23 14.59
C PHE A 480 -7.63 8.42 13.07
N ASN A 481 -7.33 9.63 12.60
CA ASN A 481 -7.49 10.00 11.19
C ASN A 481 -6.17 10.46 10.59
N MET A 482 -5.91 10.11 9.33
CA MET A 482 -4.77 10.62 8.59
C MET A 482 -5.01 12.06 8.12
N VAL A 483 -3.95 12.86 8.09
CA VAL A 483 -3.94 14.26 7.65
C VAL A 483 -2.69 14.49 6.80
N SER A 484 -2.81 15.25 5.72
CA SER A 484 -1.63 15.59 4.90
C SER A 484 -0.70 16.52 5.68
N LEU A 485 0.60 16.30 5.56
CA LEU A 485 1.63 17.14 6.17
C LEU A 485 2.05 18.25 5.21
N PRO A 486 2.44 19.44 5.70
CA PRO A 486 3.02 20.46 4.85
C PRO A 486 4.32 19.96 4.18
N ASP A 487 4.52 20.39 2.94
CA ASP A 487 5.68 20.07 2.13
C ASP A 487 6.99 20.39 2.87
N ARG A 488 7.92 19.44 2.85
CA ARG A 488 9.23 19.60 3.49
C ARG A 488 10.11 20.53 2.63
N PRO A 489 10.74 21.57 3.20
CA PRO A 489 11.67 22.39 2.44
C PRO A 489 12.86 21.55 1.97
N ALA A 490 13.18 21.61 0.68
CA ALA A 490 14.18 20.77 0.00
C ALA A 490 15.62 20.92 0.53
N THR A 491 15.87 21.87 1.43
CA THR A 491 17.16 22.09 2.10
C THR A 491 17.40 21.19 3.32
N MET A 492 16.41 20.41 3.79
CA MET A 492 16.56 19.52 4.94
C MET A 492 16.80 18.06 4.55
N THR A 493 18.03 17.57 4.72
CA THR A 493 18.38 16.15 4.65
C THR A 493 17.55 15.29 5.61
N SER A 494 17.21 14.06 5.25
CA SER A 494 16.46 13.13 6.11
C SER A 494 17.05 12.98 7.52
N PRO A 495 16.21 12.92 8.57
CA PRO A 495 16.68 12.75 9.94
C PRO A 495 17.38 11.40 10.11
N ARG A 496 18.31 11.31 11.06
CA ARG A 496 18.97 10.05 11.41
C ARG A 496 18.16 9.32 12.48
N PHE A 497 17.38 8.32 12.06
CA PHE A 497 16.89 7.18 12.86
C PHE A 497 16.51 7.51 14.32
N MET A 498 15.46 8.33 14.48
CA MET A 498 14.78 8.55 15.76
C MET A 498 13.27 8.72 15.51
N PRO A 499 12.40 7.83 16.01
CA PRO A 499 10.95 7.99 15.89
C PRO A 499 10.43 9.10 16.81
N HIS A 500 10.62 10.36 16.38
CA HIS A 500 10.11 11.57 17.02
C HIS A 500 8.66 11.84 16.63
N MET A 501 7.72 11.13 17.27
CA MET A 501 6.29 11.46 17.21
C MET A 501 5.92 12.45 18.32
N GLU A 502 5.49 13.66 17.96
CA GLU A 502 5.12 14.72 18.91
C GLU A 502 3.78 14.46 19.63
N ALA A 503 2.95 13.57 19.11
CA ALA A 503 1.68 13.14 19.73
C ALA A 503 1.83 11.81 20.50
N PRO A 504 1.94 11.80 21.85
CA PRO A 504 2.21 10.59 22.61
C PRO A 504 1.05 9.57 22.60
N LEU A 505 -0.21 10.02 22.57
CA LEU A 505 -1.39 9.15 22.55
C LEU A 505 -1.42 8.27 21.29
N ALA A 506 -1.25 8.88 20.13
CA ALA A 506 -1.19 8.19 18.84
C ALA A 506 -0.01 7.21 18.77
N ARG A 507 1.16 7.58 19.32
CA ARG A 507 2.33 6.68 19.41
C ARG A 507 2.01 5.42 20.23
N GLN A 508 1.32 5.59 21.36
CA GLN A 508 0.89 4.48 22.19
C GLN A 508 -0.17 3.61 21.52
N LEU A 509 -1.09 4.19 20.74
CA LEU A 509 -2.13 3.46 20.00
C LEU A 509 -1.50 2.58 18.91
N ILE A 510 -0.67 3.16 18.04
CA ILE A 510 0.04 2.44 16.97
C ILE A 510 0.87 1.30 17.58
N ARG A 511 1.75 1.60 18.56
CA ARG A 511 2.59 0.59 19.22
C ARG A 511 1.78 -0.55 19.86
N THR A 512 0.60 -0.25 20.42
CA THR A 512 -0.31 -1.28 20.96
C THR A 512 -0.87 -2.17 19.85
N ARG A 513 -1.29 -1.59 18.72
CA ARG A 513 -1.84 -2.35 17.59
C ARG A 513 -0.77 -3.15 16.83
N THR A 514 0.48 -2.66 16.74
CA THR A 514 1.64 -3.42 16.24
C THR A 514 1.94 -4.62 17.14
N GLN A 515 1.89 -4.45 18.46
CA GLN A 515 2.03 -5.58 19.40
C GLN A 515 0.91 -6.62 19.21
N LEU A 516 -0.34 -6.19 19.01
CA LEU A 516 -1.46 -7.09 18.70
C LEU A 516 -1.31 -7.80 17.34
N ALA A 517 -0.76 -7.14 16.32
CA ALA A 517 -0.44 -7.76 15.04
C ALA A 517 0.62 -8.87 15.22
N ASN A 518 1.72 -8.56 15.93
CA ASN A 518 2.82 -9.49 16.14
C ASN A 518 2.40 -10.70 16.99
N LEU A 519 1.57 -10.51 18.04
CA LEU A 519 0.96 -11.57 18.85
C LEU A 519 -0.02 -12.48 18.08
N THR A 520 -0.54 -12.01 16.95
CA THR A 520 -1.46 -12.78 16.08
C THR A 520 -0.79 -13.20 14.76
N SER A 521 0.54 -13.16 14.68
CA SER A 521 1.32 -13.56 13.49
C SER A 521 1.87 -14.98 13.62
N SER A 522 1.90 -15.71 12.51
CA SER A 522 2.36 -17.11 12.43
C SER A 522 3.87 -17.33 12.74
N SER A 523 4.66 -16.25 12.84
CA SER A 523 6.13 -16.32 12.97
C SER A 523 6.65 -16.98 14.25
N ASN A 524 5.89 -16.96 15.34
CA ASN A 524 6.31 -17.48 16.66
C ASN A 524 5.58 -18.76 17.11
N GLN A 525 4.58 -19.25 16.36
CA GLN A 525 3.78 -20.41 16.72
C GLN A 525 3.42 -21.25 15.50
N SER A 526 3.89 -22.50 15.45
CA SER A 526 3.77 -23.43 14.32
C SER A 526 2.36 -24.04 14.12
N SER A 527 1.30 -23.30 14.45
CA SER A 527 -0.09 -23.77 14.36
C SER A 527 -1.14 -22.64 14.29
N ASN A 528 -0.74 -21.40 13.94
CA ASN A 528 -1.60 -20.22 14.12
C ASN A 528 -1.91 -19.46 12.81
N ASP A 529 -2.06 -20.18 11.70
CA ASP A 529 -2.46 -19.68 10.37
C ASP A 529 -3.80 -18.90 10.37
N ALA A 530 -4.57 -19.04 11.44
CA ALA A 530 -5.96 -18.65 11.55
C ALA A 530 -6.24 -17.14 11.41
N TRP A 531 -5.31 -16.27 11.81
CA TRP A 531 -5.47 -14.81 11.75
C TRP A 531 -4.84 -14.19 10.48
N ASP A 532 -4.02 -14.93 9.74
CA ASP A 532 -3.29 -14.37 8.59
C ASP A 532 -4.17 -14.10 7.35
N GLU A 533 -5.43 -14.54 7.39
CA GLU A 533 -6.43 -14.34 6.34
C GLU A 533 -7.18 -13.00 6.38
N MET A 534 -7.00 -12.18 7.41
CA MET A 534 -7.70 -10.90 7.58
C MET A 534 -7.50 -9.93 6.39
N PRO A 535 -8.56 -9.23 5.91
CA PRO A 535 -8.45 -8.28 4.79
C PRO A 535 -7.41 -7.18 5.01
N ILE A 536 -7.40 -6.54 6.19
CA ILE A 536 -6.43 -5.48 6.53
C ILE A 536 -4.98 -6.00 6.49
N ARG A 537 -4.72 -7.22 6.99
CA ARG A 537 -3.36 -7.80 6.96
C ARG A 537 -2.93 -8.15 5.54
N LYS A 538 -3.83 -8.70 4.71
CA LYS A 538 -3.57 -8.90 3.27
C LYS A 538 -3.22 -7.56 2.60
N MET A 539 -4.02 -6.52 2.82
CA MET A 539 -3.79 -5.20 2.24
C MET A 539 -2.49 -4.55 2.73
N ALA A 540 -2.14 -4.69 4.02
CA ALA A 540 -0.89 -4.20 4.57
C ALA A 540 0.34 -4.93 3.98
N ARG A 541 0.25 -6.24 3.70
CA ARG A 541 1.30 -6.97 2.96
C ARG A 541 1.44 -6.45 1.53
N ASN A 542 0.32 -6.32 0.79
CA ASN A 542 0.31 -5.81 -0.58
C ASN A 542 0.93 -4.41 -0.68
N LEU A 543 0.55 -3.51 0.24
CA LEU A 543 1.09 -2.16 0.35
C LEU A 543 2.59 -2.16 0.67
N ALA A 544 3.02 -2.93 1.68
CA ALA A 544 4.43 -3.03 2.04
C ALA A 544 5.28 -3.58 0.88
N GLN A 545 4.81 -4.63 0.19
CA GLN A 545 5.49 -5.20 -0.97
C GLN A 545 5.53 -4.23 -2.17
N THR A 546 4.47 -3.45 -2.39
CA THR A 546 4.44 -2.38 -3.41
C THR A 546 5.48 -1.30 -3.12
N ILE A 547 5.58 -0.87 -1.86
CA ILE A 547 6.56 0.14 -1.44
C ILE A 547 7.99 -0.41 -1.52
N GLU A 548 8.23 -1.64 -1.07
CA GLU A 548 9.54 -2.31 -1.17
C GLU A 548 9.99 -2.44 -2.63
N SER A 549 9.13 -2.91 -3.54
CA SER A 549 9.47 -3.05 -4.96
C SER A 549 9.68 -1.69 -5.64
N THR A 550 8.91 -0.66 -5.27
CA THR A 550 9.12 0.71 -5.75
C THR A 550 10.47 1.27 -5.29
N MET A 551 10.90 0.98 -4.05
CA MET A 551 12.21 1.40 -3.54
C MET A 551 13.37 0.65 -4.19
N ASP A 552 13.24 -0.66 -4.43
CA ASP A 552 14.20 -1.45 -5.19
C ASP A 552 14.35 -0.91 -6.63
N LEU A 553 13.24 -0.56 -7.29
CA LEU A 553 13.21 0.03 -8.64
C LEU A 553 13.91 1.39 -8.70
N ILE A 554 13.52 2.35 -7.84
CA ILE A 554 14.07 3.71 -7.85
C ILE A 554 15.56 3.69 -7.45
N SER A 555 15.98 2.75 -6.60
CA SER A 555 17.41 2.50 -6.32
C SER A 555 18.18 2.01 -7.55
N GLY A 556 17.52 1.28 -8.45
CA GLY A 556 18.07 0.84 -9.75
C GLY A 556 18.22 1.98 -10.76
N TRP A 557 17.46 3.07 -10.63
CA TRP A 557 17.57 4.26 -11.49
C TRP A 557 18.76 5.18 -11.17
N GLY A 558 19.54 4.88 -10.11
CA GLY A 558 20.73 5.66 -9.72
C GLY A 558 20.48 6.77 -8.71
N VAL A 559 19.30 6.82 -8.08
CA VAL A 559 18.98 7.79 -7.02
C VAL A 559 19.64 7.35 -5.70
N ASP A 560 20.42 8.23 -5.06
CA ASP A 560 21.00 7.92 -3.74
C ASP A 560 19.94 8.08 -2.62
N LEU A 561 19.38 6.94 -2.21
CA LEU A 561 18.45 6.81 -1.09
C LEU A 561 19.14 6.30 0.19
N GLY A 562 20.48 6.18 0.19
CA GLY A 562 21.27 5.69 1.33
C GLY A 562 21.01 4.21 1.70
N LYS A 563 21.12 3.92 3.00
CA LYS A 563 20.89 2.57 3.60
C LYS A 563 19.57 2.45 4.37
N THR A 564 19.00 3.59 4.74
CA THR A 564 17.83 3.73 5.61
C THR A 564 17.01 4.91 5.10
N PHE A 565 15.74 4.69 4.82
CA PHE A 565 14.84 5.72 4.33
C PHE A 565 13.62 5.80 5.26
N GLU A 566 13.15 7.00 5.54
CA GLU A 566 11.97 7.25 6.39
C GLU A 566 11.00 8.16 5.63
N PHE A 567 9.72 7.78 5.57
CA PHE A 567 8.65 8.66 5.07
C PHE A 567 7.68 8.99 6.19
N ARG A 568 7.06 10.17 6.11
CA ARG A 568 6.25 10.75 7.20
C ARG A 568 4.76 10.68 6.89
N LEU A 569 3.96 10.47 7.93
CA LEU A 569 2.50 10.47 7.88
C LEU A 569 1.95 11.35 9.01
N GLY A 570 0.98 12.21 8.71
CA GLY A 570 0.31 13.08 9.68
C GLY A 570 -0.97 12.46 10.23
N PHE A 571 -1.26 12.65 11.51
CA PHE A 571 -2.45 12.09 12.17
C PHE A 571 -3.08 13.04 13.20
N GLU A 572 -4.41 12.99 13.29
CA GLU A 572 -5.19 13.53 14.41
C GLU A 572 -5.77 12.38 15.26
N CYS A 573 -5.77 12.54 16.58
CA CYS A 573 -6.20 11.51 17.52
C CYS A 573 -6.84 12.14 18.78
N GLU A 574 -8.16 11.97 18.96
CA GLU A 574 -8.88 12.47 20.14
C GLU A 574 -9.07 11.34 21.18
N SER A 575 -8.82 11.63 22.46
CA SER A 575 -9.15 10.70 23.56
C SER A 575 -10.65 10.75 23.89
N ALA A 576 -11.19 9.65 24.42
CA ALA A 576 -12.57 9.59 24.89
C ALA A 576 -12.78 10.32 26.24
N SER A 577 -11.72 10.82 26.87
CA SER A 577 -11.80 11.66 28.07
C SER A 577 -11.95 13.14 27.71
N PRO A 578 -12.97 13.85 28.23
CA PRO A 578 -13.21 15.24 27.86
C PRO A 578 -12.07 16.16 28.32
N GLY A 579 -11.45 16.87 27.37
CA GLY A 579 -10.49 17.96 27.64
C GLY A 579 -9.14 17.86 26.93
N SER A 580 -8.77 16.72 26.33
CA SER A 580 -7.45 16.54 25.68
C SER A 580 -7.49 16.74 24.15
N PHE A 581 -7.67 17.98 23.69
CA PHE A 581 -7.50 18.31 22.26
C PHE A 581 -6.01 18.48 21.93
N THR A 582 -5.48 17.65 21.02
CA THR A 582 -4.19 17.92 20.37
C THR A 582 -4.38 19.06 19.37
N GLN A 583 -3.82 20.23 19.66
CA GLN A 583 -3.98 21.44 18.82
C GLN A 583 -3.14 21.43 17.52
N SER A 584 -2.34 20.38 17.29
CA SER A 584 -1.55 20.16 16.09
C SER A 584 -1.59 18.68 15.66
N PRO A 585 -1.51 18.37 14.35
CA PRO A 585 -1.44 17.00 13.86
C PRO A 585 -0.07 16.38 14.21
N GLY A 586 -0.09 15.17 14.76
CA GLY A 586 1.13 14.43 15.11
C GLY A 586 1.75 13.76 13.89
N THR A 587 3.05 13.93 13.69
CA THR A 587 3.82 13.24 12.64
C THR A 587 4.35 11.88 13.12
N TYR A 588 4.09 10.80 12.39
CA TYR A 588 4.79 9.50 12.52
C TYR A 588 5.78 9.33 11.37
N SER A 589 6.87 8.60 11.58
CA SER A 589 7.80 8.18 10.52
C SER A 589 7.76 6.66 10.38
N ILE A 590 7.56 6.14 9.17
CA ILE A 590 7.72 4.71 8.85
C ILE A 590 9.12 4.50 8.28
N GLY A 591 9.88 3.58 8.88
CA GLY A 591 11.25 3.27 8.51
C GLY A 591 11.38 2.10 7.53
N LEU A 592 12.27 2.25 6.55
CA LEU A 592 12.72 1.19 5.66
C LEU A 592 14.23 1.00 5.79
N MET A 593 14.67 -0.25 5.73
CA MET A 593 16.08 -0.63 5.81
C MET A 593 16.49 -1.47 4.61
N ARG A 594 17.71 -1.26 4.11
CA ARG A 594 18.28 -2.00 2.98
C ARG A 594 19.09 -3.20 3.47
N CYS A 595 18.61 -4.41 3.16
CA CYS A 595 19.02 -5.65 3.83
C CYS A 595 19.55 -6.73 2.87
N GLY A 596 20.55 -7.49 3.34
CA GLY A 596 21.14 -8.64 2.65
C GLY A 596 22.05 -8.30 1.47
N ASP A 597 22.77 -9.31 0.97
CA ASP A 597 23.77 -9.17 -0.10
C ASP A 597 23.16 -8.67 -1.43
N ALA A 598 21.87 -8.96 -1.64
CA ALA A 598 21.09 -8.49 -2.79
C ALA A 598 20.59 -7.03 -2.65
N LEU A 599 20.92 -6.34 -1.55
CA LEU A 599 20.64 -4.91 -1.29
C LEU A 599 19.16 -4.52 -1.51
N ARG A 600 18.22 -5.36 -1.06
CA ARG A 600 16.78 -5.10 -1.18
C ARG A 600 16.23 -4.31 0.00
N TRP A 601 15.19 -3.50 -0.23
CA TRP A 601 14.50 -2.79 0.83
C TRP A 601 13.52 -3.68 1.60
N LYS A 602 13.39 -3.44 2.91
CA LYS A 602 12.51 -4.14 3.86
C LYS A 602 11.81 -3.14 4.78
N MET A 603 10.54 -3.41 5.11
CA MET A 603 9.71 -2.60 6.03
C MET A 603 9.05 -3.48 7.11
N GLU A 604 8.75 -2.93 8.29
CA GLU A 604 7.99 -3.64 9.33
C GLU A 604 6.49 -3.64 9.02
N VAL A 605 6.00 -4.74 8.42
CA VAL A 605 4.59 -4.93 8.03
C VAL A 605 3.62 -4.74 9.22
N GLY A 606 4.05 -5.03 10.46
CA GLY A 606 3.24 -4.83 11.65
C GLY A 606 2.89 -3.36 11.95
N GLU A 607 3.76 -2.41 11.61
CA GLU A 607 3.46 -0.97 11.71
C GLU A 607 2.47 -0.52 10.62
N VAL A 608 2.62 -1.06 9.40
CA VAL A 608 1.70 -0.79 8.28
C VAL A 608 0.30 -1.33 8.55
N GLU A 609 0.19 -2.57 9.06
CA GLU A 609 -1.08 -3.16 9.49
C GLU A 609 -1.74 -2.31 10.57
N ALA A 610 -0.97 -1.85 11.55
CA ALA A 610 -1.48 -1.01 12.62
C ALA A 610 -2.01 0.33 12.11
N ILE A 611 -1.26 1.05 11.27
CA ILE A 611 -1.67 2.37 10.76
C ILE A 611 -2.89 2.24 9.83
N LEU A 612 -2.90 1.26 8.93
CA LEU A 612 -4.02 1.01 8.01
C LEU A 612 -5.28 0.57 8.76
N GLY A 613 -5.17 -0.36 9.71
CA GLY A 613 -6.28 -0.85 10.50
C GLY A 613 -6.91 0.22 11.39
N LEU A 614 -6.09 0.98 12.14
CA LEU A 614 -6.58 2.04 13.04
C LEU A 614 -7.30 3.16 12.29
N TRP A 615 -6.81 3.54 11.10
CA TRP A 615 -7.44 4.59 10.29
C TRP A 615 -8.70 4.11 9.59
N THR A 616 -8.68 2.91 8.97
CA THR A 616 -9.89 2.35 8.33
C THR A 616 -11.00 2.06 9.35
N TRP A 617 -10.67 1.64 10.57
CA TRP A 617 -11.63 1.53 11.68
C TRP A 617 -12.26 2.88 12.04
N SER A 618 -11.46 3.94 12.08
CA SER A 618 -11.94 5.31 12.33
C SER A 618 -12.91 5.78 11.23
N LEU A 619 -12.60 5.50 9.96
CA LEU A 619 -13.47 5.78 8.81
C LEU A 619 -14.78 4.96 8.85
N TYR A 620 -14.72 3.67 9.20
CA TYR A 620 -15.92 2.86 9.36
C TYR A 620 -16.84 3.33 10.49
N ARG A 621 -16.27 3.94 11.53
CA ARG A 621 -17.00 4.49 12.67
C ARG A 621 -17.65 5.85 12.38
N SER A 622 -17.17 6.62 11.39
CA SER A 622 -17.71 7.95 11.07
C SER A 622 -18.84 7.94 10.04
N VAL A 623 -19.08 6.84 9.32
CA VAL A 623 -20.14 6.75 8.30
C VAL A 623 -21.45 6.24 8.93
N ASP A 624 -22.17 7.16 9.58
CA ASP A 624 -23.45 6.88 10.29
C ASP A 624 -24.63 6.47 9.37
N ASP A 625 -24.51 6.61 8.04
CA ASP A 625 -25.60 6.26 7.10
C ASP A 625 -25.11 5.52 5.84
N TYR A 626 -25.41 4.21 5.78
CA TYR A 626 -25.04 3.29 4.69
C TYR A 626 -25.56 3.68 3.29
N ARG A 627 -26.42 4.70 3.17
CA ARG A 627 -27.05 5.11 1.90
C ARG A 627 -26.13 5.83 0.91
N PHE A 628 -24.89 6.17 1.31
CA PHE A 628 -23.90 6.83 0.45
C PHE A 628 -22.67 5.97 0.12
N LEU A 629 -22.86 4.65 -0.04
CA LEU A 629 -21.84 3.67 -0.47
C LEU A 629 -21.38 3.85 -1.95
N ARG A 630 -20.73 4.99 -2.25
CA ARG A 630 -20.03 5.27 -3.51
C ARG A 630 -18.77 6.10 -3.21
N LEU A 631 -17.62 5.44 -3.17
CA LEU A 631 -16.34 6.11 -2.98
C LEU A 631 -15.91 6.87 -4.26
N PHE A 632 -15.30 8.03 -4.06
CA PHE A 632 -14.74 8.87 -5.11
C PHE A 632 -13.25 9.11 -4.82
N ARG A 633 -12.41 9.03 -5.86
CA ARG A 633 -11.00 9.47 -5.83
C ARG A 633 -10.89 10.81 -6.56
N LEU A 634 -10.17 11.76 -5.98
CA LEU A 634 -9.86 13.03 -6.63
C LEU A 634 -8.80 12.82 -7.73
N VAL A 635 -8.90 13.52 -8.88
CA VAL A 635 -7.98 13.32 -10.01
C VAL A 635 -6.69 14.12 -9.89
N GLY A 636 -6.72 15.26 -9.21
CA GLY A 636 -5.54 16.04 -8.79
C GLY A 636 -5.35 15.97 -7.28
N LEU A 637 -4.20 16.43 -6.76
CA LEU A 637 -3.89 16.33 -5.33
C LEU A 637 -4.61 17.36 -4.45
N SER A 638 -5.04 18.52 -4.97
CA SER A 638 -5.78 19.53 -4.21
C SER A 638 -7.09 19.91 -4.89
N LYS A 639 -8.01 20.57 -4.15
CA LYS A 639 -9.24 21.14 -4.75
C LYS A 639 -8.92 22.15 -5.86
N GLU A 640 -7.84 22.94 -5.71
CA GLU A 640 -7.36 23.90 -6.72
C GLU A 640 -6.75 23.23 -7.96
N GLU A 641 -6.18 22.02 -7.84
CA GLU A 641 -5.70 21.27 -8.99
C GLU A 641 -6.87 20.61 -9.72
N ALA A 642 -7.78 19.96 -8.98
CA ALA A 642 -8.92 19.23 -9.53
C ALA A 642 -9.99 20.11 -10.21
N SER A 643 -9.92 21.44 -10.07
CA SER A 643 -10.82 22.41 -10.69
C SER A 643 -10.30 23.08 -11.98
N LYS A 644 -9.12 22.69 -12.50
CA LYS A 644 -8.50 23.31 -13.70
C LYS A 644 -8.75 22.54 -15.01
N GLU A 645 -8.89 23.25 -16.14
CA GLU A 645 -8.94 22.66 -17.51
C GLU A 645 -7.80 21.66 -17.72
N GLU A 646 -6.59 22.06 -17.35
CA GLU A 646 -5.35 21.28 -17.50
C GLU A 646 -5.45 19.89 -16.85
N THR A 647 -6.13 19.79 -15.70
CA THR A 647 -6.26 18.55 -14.95
C THR A 647 -7.15 17.52 -15.66
N TYR A 648 -8.12 17.99 -16.44
CA TYR A 648 -8.89 17.15 -17.36
C TYR A 648 -8.04 16.71 -18.58
N LEU A 649 -7.20 17.61 -19.11
CA LEU A 649 -6.35 17.32 -20.26
C LEU A 649 -5.30 16.24 -19.94
N TYR A 650 -4.55 16.36 -18.84
CA TYR A 650 -3.57 15.33 -18.48
C TYR A 650 -4.22 13.99 -18.10
N PHE A 651 -5.41 14.00 -17.47
CA PHE A 651 -6.16 12.78 -17.18
C PHE A 651 -6.46 11.98 -18.45
N HIS A 652 -6.97 12.64 -19.49
CA HIS A 652 -7.24 12.01 -20.80
C HIS A 652 -5.98 11.72 -21.64
N LYS A 653 -4.79 12.15 -21.19
CA LYS A 653 -3.48 11.93 -21.82
C LYS A 653 -2.70 10.75 -21.22
N TRP A 654 -2.62 10.70 -19.89
CA TRP A 654 -1.74 9.79 -19.14
C TRP A 654 -2.47 8.72 -18.33
N ILE A 655 -3.72 8.95 -17.93
CA ILE A 655 -4.46 8.06 -17.02
C ILE A 655 -5.46 7.20 -17.79
N PHE A 656 -6.36 7.83 -18.55
CA PHE A 656 -7.41 7.24 -19.39
C PHE A 656 -8.10 5.99 -18.81
N ARG A 657 -9.25 6.20 -18.17
CA ARG A 657 -10.05 5.15 -17.52
C ARG A 657 -11.37 4.90 -18.27
N GLN A 658 -11.86 3.66 -18.29
CA GLN A 658 -13.15 3.33 -18.94
C GLN A 658 -14.36 3.93 -18.21
N THR A 659 -14.27 4.14 -16.89
CA THR A 659 -15.27 4.91 -16.14
C THR A 659 -14.98 6.41 -16.27
N GLU A 660 -15.95 7.15 -16.81
CA GLU A 660 -15.86 8.60 -17.02
C GLU A 660 -15.53 9.34 -15.72
N ALA A 661 -14.48 10.18 -15.74
CA ALA A 661 -14.29 11.20 -14.71
C ALA A 661 -15.41 12.23 -14.79
N ARG A 662 -15.88 12.72 -13.65
CA ARG A 662 -17.03 13.62 -13.55
C ARG A 662 -16.70 14.83 -12.71
N LEU A 663 -17.21 15.97 -13.14
CA LEU A 663 -17.28 17.16 -12.33
C LEU A 663 -18.40 17.00 -11.30
N VAL A 664 -18.06 17.22 -10.02
CA VAL A 664 -18.99 17.15 -8.89
C VAL A 664 -18.76 18.38 -8.01
N PRO A 665 -19.81 19.13 -7.64
CA PRO A 665 -19.70 20.25 -6.70
C PRO A 665 -18.99 19.87 -5.40
N SER A 666 -18.13 20.77 -4.92
CA SER A 666 -17.34 20.62 -3.68
C SER A 666 -18.13 20.17 -2.45
N ASP A 667 -19.42 20.51 -2.42
CA ASP A 667 -20.30 20.39 -1.27
C ASP A 667 -21.05 19.03 -1.23
N LEU A 668 -20.94 18.24 -2.31
CA LEU A 668 -21.43 16.86 -2.38
C LEU A 668 -20.35 15.82 -1.99
N ILE A 669 -19.14 16.27 -1.69
CA ILE A 669 -18.05 15.46 -1.17
C ILE A 669 -17.97 15.73 0.34
N ASP A 670 -18.42 14.76 1.15
CA ASP A 670 -18.49 14.93 2.60
C ASP A 670 -17.11 15.20 3.22
N ASP A 671 -17.07 16.10 4.20
CA ASP A 671 -15.85 16.74 4.68
C ASP A 671 -15.33 16.11 6.00
N SER A 672 -15.84 14.93 6.36
CA SER A 672 -15.79 14.31 7.69
C SER A 672 -14.47 13.62 8.10
N ARG A 673 -13.33 14.12 7.55
CA ARG A 673 -11.91 13.80 7.84
C ARG A 673 -11.32 12.68 6.98
N ARG A 674 -10.14 12.96 6.41
CA ARG A 674 -9.75 12.65 5.02
C ARG A 674 -8.66 11.54 4.98
N LEU A 675 -8.07 11.07 3.86
CA LEU A 675 -7.97 11.51 2.45
C LEU A 675 -8.28 10.35 1.47
N PHE A 676 -8.67 10.67 0.22
CA PHE A 676 -8.68 9.74 -0.92
C PHE A 676 -8.19 10.41 -2.22
N GLY A 677 -6.87 10.63 -2.31
CA GLY A 677 -6.18 11.39 -3.35
C GLY A 677 -6.12 12.89 -3.10
N PHE A 678 -6.53 13.34 -1.91
CA PHE A 678 -6.72 14.77 -1.58
C PHE A 678 -5.67 15.29 -0.59
N GLU A 679 -5.39 16.59 -0.67
CA GLU A 679 -4.60 17.38 0.27
C GLU A 679 -5.22 18.77 0.45
N PRO A 680 -5.55 19.18 1.69
CA PRO A 680 -5.94 20.56 1.97
C PRO A 680 -4.70 21.46 1.97
N LYS A 681 -4.68 22.42 1.04
CA LYS A 681 -3.93 23.67 1.20
C LYS A 681 -4.94 24.75 1.65
N ASP A 682 -4.48 25.74 2.41
CA ASP A 682 -5.39 26.63 3.16
C ASP A 682 -6.28 27.49 2.25
N GLY A 683 -7.59 27.42 2.48
CA GLY A 683 -8.62 28.08 1.68
C GLY A 683 -9.62 27.08 1.09
N PHE A 684 -10.90 27.43 1.10
CA PHE A 684 -11.95 26.65 0.43
C PHE A 684 -12.27 27.30 -0.93
N PRO A 685 -11.80 26.74 -2.06
CA PRO A 685 -12.38 27.06 -3.35
C PRO A 685 -13.74 26.35 -3.48
N SER A 686 -14.83 27.11 -3.46
CA SER A 686 -16.16 26.63 -3.84
C SER A 686 -16.19 26.38 -5.34
N GLY A 687 -16.57 25.17 -5.79
CA GLY A 687 -16.63 24.88 -7.22
C GLY A 687 -16.72 23.40 -7.56
N ASP A 688 -16.78 23.10 -8.86
CA ASP A 688 -16.81 21.73 -9.38
C ASP A 688 -15.41 21.10 -9.37
N LEU A 689 -15.33 19.86 -8.90
CA LEU A 689 -14.09 19.10 -8.74
C LEU A 689 -14.11 17.85 -9.63
N LEU A 690 -13.01 17.60 -10.34
CA LEU A 690 -12.86 16.41 -11.17
C LEU A 690 -12.58 15.18 -10.30
N VAL A 691 -13.58 14.29 -10.19
CA VAL A 691 -13.54 13.06 -9.40
C VAL A 691 -13.86 11.83 -10.25
N ILE A 692 -13.36 10.67 -9.81
CA ILE A 692 -13.65 9.37 -10.41
C ILE A 692 -14.35 8.49 -9.37
N ARG A 693 -15.47 7.88 -9.76
CA ARG A 693 -16.13 6.86 -8.94
C ARG A 693 -15.32 5.57 -8.99
N THR A 694 -15.03 5.01 -7.82
CA THR A 694 -14.28 3.75 -7.67
C THR A 694 -15.21 2.61 -7.24
N GLU A 695 -14.83 1.38 -7.57
CA GLU A 695 -15.45 0.14 -7.06
C GLU A 695 -14.57 -0.53 -5.98
N ASN A 696 -13.43 0.09 -5.67
CA ASN A 696 -12.50 -0.30 -4.62
C ASN A 696 -13.13 -0.18 -3.22
N GLU A 697 -12.69 -1.03 -2.30
CA GLU A 697 -13.06 -0.98 -0.88
C GLU A 697 -12.36 0.18 -0.13
N ILE A 698 -12.75 0.45 1.12
CA ILE A 698 -12.13 1.52 1.93
C ILE A 698 -10.67 1.17 2.27
N GLU A 699 -10.39 -0.12 2.42
CA GLU A 699 -9.11 -0.71 2.77
C GLU A 699 -8.07 -0.52 1.66
N THR A 700 -8.42 -0.80 0.40
CA THR A 700 -7.55 -0.52 -0.76
C THR A 700 -7.36 0.97 -0.96
N MET A 701 -8.44 1.76 -0.86
CA MET A 701 -8.39 3.21 -1.06
C MET A 701 -7.53 3.92 0.00
N ALA A 702 -7.55 3.46 1.26
CA ALA A 702 -6.69 3.96 2.33
C ALA A 702 -5.22 3.54 2.14
N ALA A 703 -4.97 2.30 1.71
CA ALA A 703 -3.62 1.83 1.41
C ALA A 703 -2.97 2.59 0.24
N GLN A 704 -3.76 2.91 -0.79
CA GLN A 704 -3.37 3.77 -1.91
C GLN A 704 -2.97 5.18 -1.46
N ASP A 705 -3.65 5.76 -0.46
CA ASP A 705 -3.30 7.09 0.06
C ASP A 705 -2.03 7.07 0.92
N ILE A 706 -1.74 5.99 1.65
CA ILE A 706 -0.41 5.78 2.27
C ILE A 706 0.69 5.73 1.18
N PHE A 707 0.43 5.04 0.07
CA PHE A 707 1.36 4.97 -1.06
C PHE A 707 1.59 6.33 -1.73
N ILE A 708 0.57 7.17 -1.85
CA ILE A 708 0.69 8.56 -2.33
C ILE A 708 1.62 9.40 -1.42
N GLN A 709 1.47 9.30 -0.10
CA GLN A 709 2.32 10.04 0.85
C GLN A 709 3.77 9.52 0.85
N PHE A 710 3.96 8.20 0.69
CA PHE A 710 5.28 7.59 0.45
C PHE A 710 5.95 8.16 -0.82
N LEU A 711 5.25 8.16 -1.96
CA LEU A 711 5.77 8.71 -3.22
C LEU A 711 6.11 10.21 -3.10
N LYS A 712 5.30 11.00 -2.40
CA LYS A 712 5.54 12.44 -2.18
C LYS A 712 6.88 12.75 -1.51
N GLU A 713 7.34 11.91 -0.57
CA GLU A 713 8.63 12.04 0.12
C GLU A 713 9.78 11.43 -0.70
N VAL A 714 9.61 10.27 -1.35
CA VAL A 714 10.66 9.70 -2.23
C VAL A 714 11.00 10.62 -3.40
N CYS A 715 9.99 11.21 -4.03
CA CYS A 715 10.15 12.14 -5.14
C CYS A 715 10.94 13.41 -4.80
N LEU A 716 11.13 13.77 -3.51
CA LEU A 716 12.00 14.89 -3.12
C LEU A 716 13.48 14.65 -3.44
N ASN A 717 13.89 13.38 -3.57
CA ASN A 717 15.28 13.02 -3.91
C ASN A 717 15.52 12.93 -5.43
N MET A 718 14.49 13.14 -6.26
CA MET A 718 14.58 13.07 -7.72
C MET A 718 14.52 14.48 -8.33
N LYS A 719 15.48 14.80 -9.22
CA LYS A 719 15.49 16.05 -10.00
C LYS A 719 14.66 15.97 -11.28
N GLU A 720 14.64 14.79 -11.88
CA GLU A 720 13.90 14.44 -13.08
C GLU A 720 13.45 12.98 -12.95
N LEU A 721 12.31 12.61 -13.57
CA LEU A 721 11.93 11.20 -13.64
C LEU A 721 12.77 10.45 -14.69
N GLY A 722 13.08 11.08 -15.82
CA GLY A 722 13.70 10.45 -16.98
C GLY A 722 12.83 9.36 -17.61
N GLY A 723 13.45 8.49 -18.41
CA GLY A 723 12.78 7.42 -19.16
C GLY A 723 12.32 7.84 -20.55
N GLU A 724 12.14 6.87 -21.43
CA GLU A 724 11.60 7.10 -22.78
C GLU A 724 10.08 7.28 -22.75
N VAL A 725 9.61 8.24 -23.54
CA VAL A 725 8.22 8.72 -23.65
C VAL A 725 7.68 8.45 -25.05
N ASP A 726 6.45 7.91 -25.17
CA ASP A 726 5.83 7.54 -26.46
C ASP A 726 4.29 7.65 -26.41
N VAL A 727 3.65 7.46 -27.57
CA VAL A 727 2.17 7.34 -27.68
C VAL A 727 1.80 5.95 -28.18
N ILE A 728 1.25 5.12 -27.27
CA ILE A 728 0.90 3.73 -27.51
C ILE A 728 -0.58 3.61 -27.90
N SER A 729 -0.91 2.60 -28.72
CA SER A 729 -2.30 2.27 -29.03
C SER A 729 -2.92 1.45 -27.89
N GLY A 730 -3.96 2.01 -27.27
CA GLY A 730 -4.73 1.38 -26.21
C GLY A 730 -5.91 0.55 -26.72
N ILE A 731 -6.78 0.15 -25.78
CA ILE A 731 -7.99 -0.62 -26.03
C ILE A 731 -8.90 0.15 -27.03
N GLN A 732 -9.58 -0.59 -27.94
CA GLN A 732 -10.47 -0.04 -28.97
C GLN A 732 -9.83 1.00 -29.93
N ASN A 733 -8.53 0.87 -30.25
CA ASN A 733 -7.77 1.81 -31.08
C ASN A 733 -7.68 3.24 -30.50
N SER A 734 -7.86 3.40 -29.18
CA SER A 734 -7.48 4.63 -28.49
C SER A 734 -5.95 4.87 -28.58
N LEU A 735 -5.52 6.10 -28.33
CA LEU A 735 -4.11 6.45 -28.13
C LEU A 735 -3.91 6.88 -26.68
N LEU A 736 -2.73 6.58 -26.12
CA LEU A 736 -2.37 6.77 -24.72
C LEU A 736 -0.93 7.26 -24.60
N GLY A 737 -0.67 8.21 -23.70
CA GLY A 737 0.69 8.58 -23.31
C GLY A 737 1.31 7.50 -22.43
N SER A 738 2.53 7.09 -22.76
CA SER A 738 3.32 6.13 -21.99
C SER A 738 4.71 6.72 -21.69
N CYS A 739 5.23 6.38 -20.52
CA CYS A 739 6.61 6.61 -20.18
C CYS A 739 7.12 5.36 -19.47
N THR A 740 8.20 4.78 -20.00
CA THR A 740 8.85 3.55 -19.48
C THR A 740 8.94 3.52 -17.94
N ARG A 741 9.43 4.59 -17.29
CA ARG A 741 9.56 4.66 -15.82
C ARG A 741 8.23 4.80 -15.07
N ILE A 742 7.19 5.38 -15.69
CA ILE A 742 5.83 5.37 -15.12
C ILE A 742 5.23 3.96 -15.25
N ASP A 743 5.46 3.29 -16.38
CA ASP A 743 5.00 1.93 -16.62
C ASP A 743 5.68 0.91 -15.69
N GLU A 744 6.96 1.09 -15.36
CA GLU A 744 7.67 0.33 -14.32
C GLU A 744 7.04 0.52 -12.93
N LEU A 745 6.75 1.77 -12.52
CA LEU A 745 6.06 2.07 -11.24
C LEU A 745 4.65 1.47 -11.18
N VAL A 746 3.90 1.55 -12.27
CA VAL A 746 2.57 0.92 -12.40
C VAL A 746 2.69 -0.60 -12.27
N SER A 747 3.69 -1.22 -12.89
CA SER A 747 3.89 -2.68 -12.78
C SER A 747 4.16 -3.12 -11.32
N CYS A 748 4.85 -2.29 -10.53
CA CYS A 748 5.08 -2.54 -9.10
C CYS A 748 3.78 -2.55 -8.28
N PHE A 749 2.79 -1.77 -8.69
CA PHE A 749 1.48 -1.64 -8.05
C PHE A 749 0.52 -2.77 -8.48
N GLU A 750 0.54 -3.16 -9.75
CA GLU A 750 -0.27 -4.26 -10.30
C GLU A 750 0.20 -5.63 -9.80
N VAL A 751 1.52 -5.92 -9.86
CA VAL A 751 2.09 -7.22 -9.45
C VAL A 751 1.80 -7.52 -7.98
N ASN A 752 1.84 -6.51 -7.12
CA ASN A 752 1.57 -6.64 -5.69
C ASN A 752 0.08 -6.44 -5.33
N SER A 753 -0.81 -6.33 -6.32
CA SER A 753 -2.27 -6.27 -6.13
C SER A 753 -2.76 -5.15 -5.19
N LEU A 754 -2.26 -3.93 -5.36
CA LEU A 754 -2.74 -2.73 -4.64
C LEU A 754 -3.93 -2.03 -5.35
N GLY A 755 -4.22 -2.43 -6.60
CA GLY A 755 -5.34 -1.98 -7.41
C GLY A 755 -5.08 -2.24 -8.91
N SER A 756 -5.91 -1.68 -9.79
CA SER A 756 -5.71 -1.78 -11.24
C SER A 756 -4.66 -0.77 -11.75
N ARG A 757 -4.17 -0.96 -12.99
CA ARG A 757 -3.41 0.06 -13.74
C ARG A 757 -4.02 1.47 -13.69
N GLU A 758 -5.35 1.57 -13.81
CA GLU A 758 -6.06 2.86 -13.77
C GLU A 758 -5.95 3.51 -12.38
N ASP A 759 -6.02 2.72 -11.31
CA ASP A 759 -5.85 3.20 -9.93
C ASP A 759 -4.38 3.54 -9.62
N ALA A 760 -3.44 2.76 -10.15
CA ALA A 760 -2.00 3.04 -10.05
C ALA A 760 -1.66 4.40 -10.67
N LEU A 761 -2.15 4.66 -11.88
CA LEU A 761 -1.96 5.93 -12.58
C LEU A 761 -2.62 7.10 -11.83
N LEU A 762 -3.77 6.89 -11.19
CA LEU A 762 -4.42 7.88 -10.32
C LEU A 762 -3.64 8.16 -9.02
N CYS A 763 -2.77 7.27 -8.56
CA CYS A 763 -1.89 7.51 -7.42
C CYS A 763 -0.55 8.15 -7.84
N ILE A 764 0.00 7.72 -8.98
CA ILE A 764 1.36 8.10 -9.42
C ILE A 764 1.37 9.44 -10.18
N VAL A 765 0.49 9.62 -11.17
CA VAL A 765 0.55 10.79 -12.08
C VAL A 765 0.35 12.12 -11.35
N PRO A 766 -0.59 12.28 -10.39
CA PRO A 766 -0.77 13.54 -9.68
C PRO A 766 0.44 13.92 -8.80
N VAL A 767 1.10 12.93 -8.18
CA VAL A 767 2.33 13.17 -7.39
C VAL A 767 3.48 13.63 -8.29
N LEU A 768 3.67 12.98 -9.44
CA LEU A 768 4.68 13.40 -10.42
C LEU A 768 4.40 14.81 -10.96
N ARG A 769 3.14 15.15 -11.25
CA ARG A 769 2.75 16.48 -11.73
C ARG A 769 3.01 17.57 -10.69
N ASN A 770 2.57 17.35 -9.45
CA ASN A 770 2.76 18.27 -8.33
C ASN A 770 4.25 18.55 -8.01
N ARG A 771 5.13 17.56 -8.24
CA ARG A 771 6.59 17.68 -8.11
C ARG A 771 7.31 18.19 -9.39
N ASN A 772 6.58 18.49 -10.47
CA ASN A 772 7.13 18.81 -11.80
C ASN A 772 8.04 17.72 -12.41
N LEU A 773 7.83 16.45 -12.01
CA LEU A 773 8.55 15.27 -12.50
C LEU A 773 7.81 14.54 -13.64
N LEU A 774 6.57 14.92 -13.95
CA LEU A 774 5.81 14.35 -15.07
C LEU A 774 6.47 14.76 -16.40
N PRO A 775 6.83 13.82 -17.29
CA PRO A 775 7.71 14.12 -18.42
C PRO A 775 7.01 14.85 -19.58
N ASP A 776 7.80 15.58 -20.37
CA ASP A 776 7.32 16.30 -21.56
C ASP A 776 6.90 15.33 -22.67
N LEU A 777 5.61 15.33 -23.02
CA LEU A 777 5.02 14.54 -24.10
C LEU A 777 4.34 15.48 -25.09
N ALA A 778 4.90 15.66 -26.28
CA ALA A 778 4.40 16.54 -27.32
C ALA A 778 4.81 16.00 -28.71
N ALA A 779 4.32 16.63 -29.77
CA ALA A 779 4.62 16.22 -31.15
C ALA A 779 6.11 16.28 -31.50
N ASP A 780 6.87 17.18 -30.86
CA ASP A 780 8.29 17.39 -31.08
C ASP A 780 9.18 16.34 -30.40
N CYS A 781 8.65 15.53 -29.47
CA CYS A 781 9.42 14.50 -28.77
C CYS A 781 9.98 13.43 -29.73
N ALA A 782 11.23 13.02 -29.54
CA ALA A 782 12.00 12.23 -30.50
C ALA A 782 11.30 10.93 -30.96
N ARG A 783 10.72 10.14 -30.04
CA ARG A 783 9.96 8.91 -30.38
C ARG A 783 8.69 9.20 -31.17
N VAL A 784 7.91 10.20 -30.74
CA VAL A 784 6.69 10.64 -31.45
C VAL A 784 7.03 11.08 -32.88
N ARG A 785 8.13 11.81 -33.05
CA ARG A 785 8.65 12.23 -34.37
C ARG A 785 9.09 11.04 -35.21
N ALA A 786 9.88 10.12 -34.66
CA ALA A 786 10.30 8.90 -35.35
C ALA A 786 9.09 8.04 -35.78
N ARG A 787 8.07 7.94 -34.92
CA ARG A 787 6.80 7.27 -35.23
C ARG A 787 6.00 7.98 -36.32
N ARG A 788 5.99 9.32 -36.34
CA ARG A 788 5.41 10.14 -37.41
C ARG A 788 6.10 9.89 -38.75
N GLU A 789 7.43 9.93 -38.81
CA GLU A 789 8.19 9.64 -40.05
C GLU A 789 8.04 8.17 -40.49
N GLN A 790 7.91 7.24 -39.55
CA GLN A 790 7.57 5.84 -39.86
C GLN A 790 6.17 5.71 -40.49
N LEU A 791 5.18 6.48 -40.04
CA LEU A 791 3.84 6.50 -40.65
C LEU A 791 3.85 7.18 -42.03
N ILE A 792 4.62 8.25 -42.21
CA ILE A 792 4.80 8.97 -43.49
C ILE A 792 5.47 8.08 -44.54
N SER A 793 6.56 7.38 -44.19
CA SER A 793 7.25 6.43 -45.08
C SER A 793 6.38 5.22 -45.42
N GLN A 794 5.58 4.71 -44.48
CA GLN A 794 4.51 3.73 -44.73
C GLN A 794 3.31 4.29 -45.52
N ARG A 795 3.32 5.58 -45.90
CA ARG A 795 2.26 6.30 -46.63
C ARG A 795 0.92 6.42 -45.87
N LYS A 796 0.91 6.19 -44.55
CA LYS A 796 -0.25 6.26 -43.65
C LYS A 796 -0.48 7.67 -43.10
N TRP A 797 -0.67 8.63 -43.99
CA TRP A 797 -0.77 10.06 -43.63
C TRP A 797 -1.94 10.38 -42.69
N GLN A 798 -3.09 9.72 -42.84
CA GLN A 798 -4.23 9.88 -41.94
C GLN A 798 -3.89 9.46 -40.49
N ASN A 799 -3.10 8.40 -40.29
CA ASN A 799 -2.64 7.99 -38.96
C ASN A 799 -1.64 9.00 -38.36
N ALA A 800 -0.79 9.62 -39.19
CA ALA A 800 0.12 10.68 -38.74
C ALA A 800 -0.65 11.95 -38.31
N PHE A 801 -1.66 12.35 -39.07
CA PHE A 801 -2.56 13.43 -38.68
C PHE A 801 -3.35 13.10 -37.40
N ALA A 802 -3.87 11.87 -37.27
CA ALA A 802 -4.60 11.43 -36.08
C ALA A 802 -3.74 11.42 -34.81
N LEU A 803 -2.47 10.98 -34.91
CA LEU A 803 -1.50 11.01 -33.82
C LEU A 803 -1.26 12.45 -33.32
N LEU A 804 -1.03 13.39 -34.25
CA LEU A 804 -0.81 14.79 -33.89
C LEU A 804 -2.09 15.48 -33.39
N HIS A 805 -3.26 15.21 -33.98
CA HIS A 805 -4.55 15.68 -33.46
C HIS A 805 -4.78 15.22 -32.01
N TRP A 806 -4.54 13.94 -31.71
CA TRP A 806 -4.73 13.40 -30.37
C TRP A 806 -3.85 14.11 -29.33
N LEU A 807 -2.59 14.40 -29.69
CA LEU A 807 -1.66 15.18 -28.85
C LEU A 807 -2.11 16.64 -28.67
N CYS A 808 -2.53 17.32 -29.74
CA CYS A 808 -3.02 18.70 -29.66
C CYS A 808 -4.27 18.81 -28.78
N GLN A 809 -5.21 17.86 -28.87
CA GLN A 809 -6.43 17.85 -28.06
C GLN A 809 -6.18 17.72 -26.55
N ARG A 810 -5.06 17.11 -26.13
CA ARG A 810 -4.82 16.67 -24.75
C ARG A 810 -3.58 17.28 -24.08
N SER A 811 -2.83 18.11 -24.78
CA SER A 811 -1.60 18.71 -24.25
C SER A 811 -1.87 20.06 -23.60
N GLU A 812 -1.24 20.30 -22.45
CA GLU A 812 -1.33 21.51 -21.64
C GLU A 812 -0.17 22.50 -21.92
N GLY A 813 -0.29 23.75 -21.46
CA GLY A 813 0.75 24.79 -21.55
C GLY A 813 1.50 24.87 -22.88
N SER A 814 2.84 24.87 -22.83
CA SER A 814 3.71 24.92 -24.02
C SER A 814 3.72 23.64 -24.85
N GLN A 815 3.29 22.50 -24.28
CA GLN A 815 3.19 21.22 -25.00
C GLN A 815 2.12 21.30 -26.11
N PHE A 816 1.05 22.05 -25.85
CA PHE A 816 0.00 22.37 -26.83
C PHE A 816 0.56 23.13 -28.03
N GLN A 817 1.23 24.26 -27.76
CA GLN A 817 1.72 25.17 -28.80
C GLN A 817 2.69 24.46 -29.75
N ARG A 818 3.67 23.72 -29.21
CA ARG A 818 4.60 22.89 -29.99
C ARG A 818 3.88 21.81 -30.80
N SER A 819 2.90 21.13 -30.21
CA SER A 819 2.13 20.09 -30.92
C SER A 819 1.33 20.65 -32.10
N VAL A 820 0.76 21.84 -31.93
CA VAL A 820 0.00 22.54 -32.97
C VAL A 820 0.93 23.09 -34.07
N TYR A 821 2.13 23.57 -33.75
CA TYR A 821 3.13 23.96 -34.76
C TYR A 821 3.61 22.75 -35.60
N GLU A 822 3.90 21.61 -34.98
CA GLU A 822 4.25 20.37 -35.71
C GLU A 822 3.10 19.85 -36.58
N LEU A 823 1.85 20.01 -36.15
CA LEU A 823 0.66 19.69 -36.96
C LEU A 823 0.51 20.65 -38.16
N GLY A 824 0.76 21.94 -37.98
CA GLY A 824 0.85 22.92 -39.07
C GLY A 824 1.97 22.58 -40.06
N CYS A 825 3.13 22.17 -39.56
CA CYS A 825 4.24 21.68 -40.37
C CYS A 825 3.90 20.40 -41.14
N LEU A 826 3.15 19.46 -40.53
CA LEU A 826 2.67 18.27 -41.23
C LEU A 826 1.68 18.63 -42.35
N CYS A 827 0.84 19.64 -42.16
CA CYS A 827 -0.01 20.20 -43.23
C CYS A 827 0.84 20.80 -44.37
N ARG A 828 1.88 21.58 -44.07
CA ARG A 828 2.85 22.09 -45.06
C ARG A 828 3.47 20.94 -45.88
N ARG A 829 4.01 19.92 -45.21
CA ARG A 829 4.63 18.73 -45.85
C ARG A 829 3.63 17.94 -46.70
N ALA A 830 2.37 17.82 -46.27
CA ALA A 830 1.32 17.16 -47.04
C ALA A 830 0.93 17.95 -48.30
N LEU A 831 0.84 19.29 -48.22
CA LEU A 831 0.54 20.18 -49.35
C LEU A 831 1.67 20.19 -50.40
N LEU A 832 2.93 20.08 -49.98
CA LEU A 832 4.08 20.02 -50.89
C LEU A 832 4.25 18.63 -51.54
N ASN A 833 3.53 17.61 -51.08
CA ASN A 833 3.68 16.24 -51.57
C ASN A 833 3.28 16.06 -53.04
N ASN A 834 4.04 15.24 -53.77
CA ASN A 834 3.78 14.98 -55.20
C ASN A 834 2.43 14.26 -55.48
N LYS A 835 1.78 13.62 -54.49
CA LYS A 835 0.47 12.95 -54.67
C LYS A 835 -0.71 13.88 -54.34
N GLU A 836 -1.61 14.06 -55.30
CA GLU A 836 -2.82 14.88 -55.16
C GLU A 836 -3.74 14.47 -54.01
N THR A 837 -3.86 13.17 -53.71
CA THR A 837 -4.67 12.67 -52.58
C THR A 837 -4.12 13.15 -51.23
N ILE A 838 -2.79 13.16 -51.07
CA ILE A 838 -2.12 13.66 -49.85
C ILE A 838 -2.26 15.19 -49.76
N ARG A 839 -2.15 15.90 -50.89
CA ARG A 839 -2.39 17.36 -50.94
C ARG A 839 -3.82 17.74 -50.55
N LYS A 840 -4.82 16.98 -51.01
CA LYS A 840 -6.24 17.19 -50.65
C LYS A 840 -6.51 16.88 -49.17
N GLU A 841 -5.95 15.80 -48.63
CA GLU A 841 -6.01 15.48 -47.20
C GLU A 841 -5.37 16.59 -46.34
N GLY A 842 -4.13 16.99 -46.66
CA GLY A 842 -3.42 18.06 -45.96
C GLY A 842 -4.15 19.40 -46.02
N PHE A 843 -4.80 19.73 -47.15
CA PHE A 843 -5.65 20.91 -47.25
C PHE A 843 -6.91 20.80 -46.39
N ALA A 844 -7.56 19.64 -46.36
CA ALA A 844 -8.75 19.42 -45.55
C ALA A 844 -8.47 19.57 -44.04
N GLN A 845 -7.34 19.06 -43.54
CA GLN A 845 -6.94 19.24 -42.15
C GLN A 845 -6.54 20.70 -41.86
N LEU A 846 -5.84 21.37 -42.78
CA LEU A 846 -5.52 22.81 -42.64
C LEU A 846 -6.78 23.68 -42.56
N CYS A 847 -7.80 23.43 -43.39
CA CYS A 847 -9.06 24.15 -43.33
C CYS A 847 -9.79 23.99 -41.98
N LYS A 848 -9.66 22.84 -41.28
CA LYS A 848 -10.19 22.70 -39.91
C LYS A 848 -9.44 23.58 -38.91
N LEU A 849 -8.11 23.58 -38.96
CA LEU A 849 -7.24 24.36 -38.06
C LEU A 849 -7.42 25.89 -38.22
N LEU A 850 -7.86 26.34 -39.39
CA LEU A 850 -8.23 27.75 -39.60
C LEU A 850 -9.64 28.09 -39.09
N ASN A 851 -10.52 27.10 -38.90
CA ASN A 851 -11.95 27.30 -38.64
C ASN A 851 -12.36 27.16 -37.17
N SER A 852 -11.62 26.38 -36.35
CA SER A 852 -11.98 26.08 -34.96
C SER A 852 -10.77 25.69 -34.10
N ASP A 853 -10.77 26.00 -32.80
CA ASP A 853 -9.75 25.51 -31.85
C ASP A 853 -9.90 23.98 -31.71
N ILE A 854 -8.78 23.28 -31.86
CA ILE A 854 -8.69 21.81 -31.86
C ILE A 854 -9.13 21.17 -30.54
N ARG A 855 -9.10 21.87 -29.39
CA ARG A 855 -9.67 21.37 -28.13
C ARG A 855 -11.18 21.63 -28.01
N GLU A 856 -11.74 22.64 -28.67
CA GLU A 856 -13.20 22.87 -28.63
C GLU A 856 -13.95 21.67 -29.22
N GLU A 857 -13.45 21.11 -30.34
CA GLU A 857 -13.92 19.84 -30.91
C GLU A 857 -13.82 18.70 -29.87
N PHE A 858 -12.70 18.58 -29.16
CA PHE A 858 -12.51 17.55 -28.12
C PHE A 858 -13.56 17.69 -27.01
N PHE A 859 -13.69 18.85 -26.36
CA PHE A 859 -14.66 19.06 -25.28
C PHE A 859 -16.10 18.83 -25.73
N GLN A 860 -16.48 19.29 -26.94
CA GLN A 860 -17.81 19.05 -27.50
C GLN A 860 -18.10 17.55 -27.68
N THR A 861 -17.12 16.76 -28.15
CA THR A 861 -17.31 15.30 -28.28
C THR A 861 -17.47 14.57 -26.95
N GLN A 862 -16.93 15.10 -25.85
CA GLN A 862 -17.04 14.50 -24.50
C GLN A 862 -18.38 14.80 -23.80
N LYS A 863 -19.25 15.65 -24.38
CA LYS A 863 -20.61 15.95 -23.88
C LYS A 863 -20.72 16.47 -22.44
N MET A 864 -19.62 16.94 -21.85
CA MET A 864 -19.63 17.54 -20.51
C MET A 864 -20.21 18.96 -20.52
N SER A 865 -20.99 19.26 -19.48
CA SER A 865 -21.25 20.66 -19.08
C SER A 865 -19.97 21.23 -18.46
N LEU A 866 -19.19 21.95 -19.26
CA LEU A 866 -17.99 22.65 -18.79
C LEU A 866 -18.36 23.75 -17.78
N PRO A 867 -17.56 23.99 -16.73
CA PRO A 867 -17.68 25.17 -15.89
C PRO A 867 -17.50 26.45 -16.71
N SER A 868 -18.19 27.53 -16.33
CA SER A 868 -17.99 28.87 -16.90
C SER A 868 -16.54 29.34 -16.85
N ASP A 869 -15.80 28.85 -15.85
CA ASP A 869 -14.50 29.35 -15.45
C ASP A 869 -13.36 28.62 -16.20
N TRP A 870 -13.70 27.59 -17.00
CA TRP A 870 -12.82 26.96 -18.00
C TRP A 870 -12.91 27.67 -19.37
N THR A 871 -13.46 28.88 -19.41
CA THR A 871 -13.52 29.67 -20.64
C THR A 871 -12.12 30.04 -21.14
N THR A 872 -11.95 30.00 -22.47
CA THR A 872 -10.67 30.21 -23.15
C THR A 872 -9.99 31.50 -22.69
N SER A 873 -8.82 31.39 -22.05
CA SER A 873 -8.04 32.56 -21.62
C SER A 873 -7.77 33.48 -22.82
N GLN A 874 -7.81 34.79 -22.60
CA GLN A 874 -7.65 35.76 -23.68
C GLN A 874 -6.33 35.55 -24.42
N ASP A 875 -5.25 35.24 -23.69
CA ASP A 875 -3.92 34.91 -24.23
C ASP A 875 -3.95 33.72 -25.19
N ARG A 876 -4.72 32.65 -24.88
CA ARG A 876 -4.88 31.48 -25.75
C ARG A 876 -5.65 31.84 -27.02
N LEU A 877 -6.69 32.65 -26.90
CA LEU A 877 -7.50 33.10 -28.04
C LEU A 877 -6.68 34.00 -28.98
N GLU A 878 -5.87 34.90 -28.43
CA GLU A 878 -4.96 35.77 -29.19
C GLU A 878 -3.80 34.99 -29.82
N TRP A 879 -3.22 34.02 -29.10
CA TRP A 879 -2.22 33.10 -29.64
C TRP A 879 -2.76 32.27 -30.80
N TRP A 880 -3.95 31.66 -30.66
CA TRP A 880 -4.58 30.87 -31.72
C TRP A 880 -4.85 31.74 -32.97
N ARG A 881 -5.31 32.98 -32.77
CA ARG A 881 -5.49 33.95 -33.87
C ARG A 881 -4.19 34.26 -34.61
N SER A 882 -3.04 34.39 -33.94
CA SER A 882 -1.77 34.57 -34.66
C SER A 882 -1.35 33.29 -35.40
N PHE A 883 -1.44 32.13 -34.74
CA PHE A 883 -1.14 30.83 -35.37
C PHE A 883 -1.96 30.60 -36.65
N SER A 884 -3.29 30.73 -36.60
CA SER A 884 -4.15 30.54 -37.79
C SER A 884 -3.86 31.59 -38.88
N ARG A 885 -3.48 32.81 -38.51
CA ARG A 885 -3.07 33.87 -39.45
C ARG A 885 -1.76 33.53 -40.17
N GLU A 886 -0.75 33.06 -39.44
CA GLU A 886 0.55 32.64 -39.97
C GLU A 886 0.45 31.36 -40.83
N LEU A 887 -0.33 30.36 -40.38
CA LEU A 887 -0.64 29.14 -41.13
C LEU A 887 -1.45 29.45 -42.40
N GLY A 888 -2.42 30.37 -42.31
CA GLY A 888 -3.21 30.84 -43.45
C GLY A 888 -2.35 31.53 -44.51
N TRP A 889 -1.42 32.39 -44.10
CA TRP A 889 -0.43 33.00 -45.01
C TRP A 889 0.48 31.96 -45.66
N THR A 890 0.93 30.96 -44.90
CA THR A 890 1.75 29.85 -45.42
C THR A 890 0.98 29.07 -46.51
N ALA A 891 -0.29 28.75 -46.26
CA ALA A 891 -1.16 28.11 -47.25
C ALA A 891 -1.41 29.00 -48.48
N TRP A 892 -1.53 30.32 -48.29
CA TRP A 892 -1.67 31.30 -49.37
C TRP A 892 -0.43 31.30 -50.29
N CYS A 893 0.77 31.35 -49.72
CA CYS A 893 2.04 31.32 -50.46
C CYS A 893 2.24 30.01 -51.22
N ILE A 894 1.84 28.87 -50.64
CA ILE A 894 1.77 27.58 -51.36
C ILE A 894 0.78 27.66 -52.53
N SER A 895 -0.40 28.25 -52.33
CA SER A 895 -1.44 28.34 -53.36
C SER A 895 -1.08 29.23 -54.56
N THR A 896 -0.03 30.05 -54.46
CA THR A 896 0.44 30.98 -55.51
C THR A 896 1.77 30.54 -56.14
N LYS A 897 2.77 30.13 -55.36
CA LYS A 897 4.08 29.69 -55.89
C LYS A 897 4.08 28.24 -56.40
N VAL A 898 3.24 27.35 -55.86
CA VAL A 898 3.33 25.90 -56.14
C VAL A 898 2.37 25.48 -57.27
N PRO A 899 2.85 24.87 -58.36
CA PRO A 899 2.01 24.49 -59.50
C PRO A 899 0.85 23.55 -59.14
N GLY A 900 -0.35 23.89 -59.63
CA GLY A 900 -1.57 23.08 -59.47
C GLY A 900 -2.24 23.18 -58.09
N MET A 901 -2.04 24.30 -57.38
CA MET A 901 -2.61 24.56 -56.04
C MET A 901 -3.71 25.63 -56.02
N ASN A 902 -4.04 26.24 -57.16
CA ASN A 902 -5.01 27.33 -57.30
C ASN A 902 -6.40 27.00 -56.73
N PHE A 903 -6.78 25.71 -56.66
CA PHE A 903 -8.04 25.24 -56.08
C PHE A 903 -8.22 25.60 -54.60
N MET A 904 -7.12 25.90 -53.89
CA MET A 904 -7.14 26.30 -52.48
C MET A 904 -7.66 27.75 -52.29
N GLN A 905 -7.42 28.63 -53.27
CA GLN A 905 -7.61 30.08 -53.12
C GLN A 905 -9.05 30.49 -52.76
N PRO A 906 -10.13 29.93 -53.35
CA PRO A 906 -11.50 30.30 -52.98
C PRO A 906 -11.84 29.95 -51.53
N ALA A 907 -11.39 28.78 -51.05
CA ALA A 907 -11.63 28.33 -49.69
C ALA A 907 -10.78 29.13 -48.67
N LEU A 908 -9.51 29.43 -49.00
CA LEU A 908 -8.67 30.31 -48.19
C LEU A 908 -9.28 31.72 -48.04
N LYS A 909 -9.87 32.28 -49.10
CA LYS A 909 -10.61 33.56 -49.01
C LYS A 909 -11.86 33.45 -48.13
N SER A 910 -12.62 32.36 -48.20
CA SER A 910 -13.77 32.16 -47.30
C SER A 910 -13.40 31.98 -45.82
N LEU A 911 -12.17 31.55 -45.54
CA LEU A 911 -11.60 31.42 -44.19
C LEU A 911 -10.84 32.68 -43.72
N ASN A 912 -10.93 33.79 -44.47
CA ASN A 912 -10.21 35.05 -44.20
C ASN A 912 -8.68 34.88 -44.07
N ALA A 913 -8.09 33.91 -44.78
CA ALA A 913 -6.64 33.72 -44.78
C ALA A 913 -5.95 34.97 -45.38
N PRO A 914 -4.91 35.52 -44.73
CA PRO A 914 -4.29 36.77 -45.15
C PRO A 914 -3.44 36.63 -46.41
N GLU A 915 -3.60 37.55 -47.36
CA GLU A 915 -2.70 37.63 -48.53
C GLU A 915 -1.32 38.23 -48.15
N SER A 916 -1.25 39.01 -47.07
CA SER A 916 -0.03 39.58 -46.47
C SER A 916 -0.13 39.69 -44.95
N LEU A 917 1.00 39.63 -44.23
CA LEU A 917 1.04 39.66 -42.77
C LEU A 917 1.33 41.07 -42.21
N PRO A 918 0.67 41.48 -41.09
CA PRO A 918 0.85 42.80 -40.50
C PRO A 918 2.03 42.83 -39.52
N GLY A 919 3.13 43.48 -39.92
CA GLY A 919 4.35 43.62 -39.12
C GLY A 919 5.08 44.94 -39.38
N PHE A 920 6.26 45.10 -38.77
CA PHE A 920 7.15 46.24 -39.00
C PHE A 920 7.67 46.20 -40.45
N ILE A 921 7.27 47.21 -41.23
CA ILE A 921 7.76 47.44 -42.58
C ILE A 921 8.78 48.58 -42.47
N GLY A 922 10.05 48.25 -42.66
CA GLY A 922 11.16 49.19 -42.46
C GLY A 922 11.12 50.41 -43.39
N THR A 923 11.88 51.45 -43.05
CA THR A 923 11.95 52.71 -43.82
C THR A 923 13.33 52.91 -44.44
N GLY A 924 13.40 53.07 -45.77
CA GLY A 924 14.69 53.19 -46.48
C GLY A 924 15.26 51.80 -46.78
N GLN A 925 16.54 51.56 -46.46
CA GLN A 925 17.21 50.29 -46.75
C GLN A 925 16.53 49.09 -46.05
N ASP A 926 16.04 49.30 -44.82
CA ASP A 926 15.28 48.32 -44.05
C ASP A 926 14.06 47.77 -44.81
N LEU A 927 13.46 48.56 -45.72
CA LEU A 927 12.33 48.13 -46.55
C LEU A 927 12.73 47.04 -47.54
N GLU A 928 13.92 47.16 -48.13
CA GLU A 928 14.42 46.22 -49.14
C GLU A 928 14.88 44.92 -48.47
N ALA A 929 15.62 45.01 -47.36
CA ALA A 929 15.95 43.86 -46.51
C ALA A 929 14.69 43.12 -46.02
N THR A 930 13.68 43.86 -45.51
CA THR A 930 12.39 43.29 -45.10
C THR A 930 11.69 42.55 -46.26
N GLN A 931 11.64 43.16 -47.45
CA GLN A 931 11.01 42.52 -48.61
C GLN A 931 11.78 41.28 -49.08
N THR A 932 13.10 41.29 -49.02
CA THR A 932 13.93 40.15 -49.40
C THR A 932 13.81 39.01 -48.38
N GLY A 933 13.83 39.30 -47.07
CA GLY A 933 13.55 38.32 -46.01
C GLY A 933 12.15 37.69 -46.13
N ILE A 934 11.13 38.47 -46.51
CA ILE A 934 9.78 37.95 -46.81
C ILE A 934 9.80 37.02 -48.04
N ARG A 935 10.51 37.37 -49.13
CA ARG A 935 10.64 36.50 -50.31
C ARG A 935 11.34 35.19 -49.93
N ALA A 936 12.47 35.28 -49.23
CA ALA A 936 13.23 34.15 -48.71
C ALA A 936 12.39 33.21 -47.83
N MET A 937 11.56 33.75 -46.93
CA MET A 937 10.60 32.97 -46.13
C MET A 937 9.59 32.23 -47.02
N GLN A 938 8.99 32.92 -48.00
CA GLN A 938 8.05 32.30 -48.93
C GLN A 938 8.71 31.19 -49.76
N ASP A 939 9.97 31.35 -50.15
CA ASP A 939 10.71 30.34 -50.90
C ASP A 939 11.00 29.12 -50.02
N TRP A 940 11.59 29.27 -48.82
CA TRP A 940 11.80 28.17 -47.87
C TRP A 940 10.51 27.38 -47.56
N LEU A 941 9.39 28.07 -47.36
CA LEU A 941 8.10 27.45 -47.07
C LEU A 941 7.48 26.72 -48.28
N THR A 942 7.93 26.99 -49.51
CA THR A 942 7.36 26.41 -50.75
C THR A 942 8.30 25.47 -51.52
N VAL A 943 9.59 25.41 -51.19
CA VAL A 943 10.54 24.42 -51.73
C VAL A 943 10.09 22.98 -51.44
N ARG A 944 9.85 22.21 -52.50
CA ARG A 944 9.60 20.76 -52.44
C ARG A 944 10.92 20.00 -52.22
N ASP A 945 11.67 19.81 -53.29
CA ASP A 945 12.90 19.00 -53.36
C ASP A 945 14.04 19.82 -54.02
N LEU A 946 15.29 19.65 -53.57
CA LEU A 946 16.45 20.39 -54.11
C LEU A 946 16.76 20.02 -55.57
N GLU A 947 16.75 18.73 -55.90
CA GLU A 947 17.34 18.19 -57.14
C GLU A 947 16.75 18.75 -58.45
N ASN A 948 15.52 19.25 -58.43
CA ASN A 948 14.76 19.69 -59.61
C ASN A 948 14.44 21.20 -59.63
N THR A 949 14.99 21.98 -58.70
CA THR A 949 14.86 23.43 -58.69
C THR A 949 16.26 24.07 -58.69
N GLY A 950 16.40 25.25 -59.31
CA GLY A 950 17.69 25.97 -59.38
C GLY A 950 18.14 26.58 -58.05
N PHE A 951 17.77 25.97 -56.92
CA PHE A 951 17.83 26.53 -55.57
C PHE A 951 19.25 26.48 -54.99
N LYS A 952 20.10 27.37 -55.50
CA LYS A 952 21.47 27.58 -55.01
C LYS A 952 21.46 28.62 -53.88
N ARG A 953 21.24 28.16 -52.64
CA ARG A 953 21.60 28.92 -51.45
C ARG A 953 22.88 28.37 -50.84
N SER A 954 23.79 29.25 -50.41
CA SER A 954 25.13 28.85 -49.96
C SER A 954 25.21 28.51 -48.47
N GLY A 955 24.29 29.05 -47.67
CA GLY A 955 24.37 29.07 -46.20
C GLY A 955 24.96 30.37 -45.64
N GLU A 956 25.49 31.25 -46.50
CA GLU A 956 26.00 32.60 -46.16
C GLU A 956 25.19 33.72 -46.86
N ASP A 957 23.99 33.42 -47.34
CA ASP A 957 23.13 34.37 -48.07
C ASP A 957 22.44 35.34 -47.08
N GLU A 958 22.67 36.66 -47.20
CA GLU A 958 22.06 37.70 -46.33
C GLU A 958 20.50 37.60 -46.28
N ASP A 959 19.90 37.15 -47.38
CA ASP A 959 18.49 36.74 -47.51
C ASP A 959 17.97 35.91 -46.32
N ASP A 960 18.78 34.98 -45.80
CA ASP A 960 18.37 34.00 -44.78
C ASP A 960 18.51 34.54 -43.36
N GLU A 961 19.46 35.45 -43.10
CA GLU A 961 19.50 36.23 -41.85
C GLU A 961 18.29 37.18 -41.80
N TRP A 962 18.01 37.95 -42.86
CA TRP A 962 16.83 38.82 -42.92
C TRP A 962 15.51 38.04 -42.83
N CYS A 963 15.46 36.81 -43.33
CA CYS A 963 14.32 35.89 -43.21
C CYS A 963 14.04 35.50 -41.76
N PHE A 964 15.08 35.13 -41.01
CA PHE A 964 15.01 34.76 -39.60
C PHE A 964 14.67 35.97 -38.73
N ASP A 965 15.38 37.08 -38.93
CA ASP A 965 15.22 38.36 -38.23
C ASP A 965 13.79 38.86 -38.31
N TRP A 966 13.24 38.93 -39.52
CA TRP A 966 11.87 39.36 -39.75
C TRP A 966 10.84 38.49 -39.00
N ALA A 967 11.09 37.19 -38.86
CA ALA A 967 10.20 36.29 -38.12
C ALA A 967 10.33 36.46 -36.60
N VAL A 968 11.55 36.69 -36.08
CA VAL A 968 11.81 36.95 -34.65
C VAL A 968 11.25 38.30 -34.21
N ASP A 969 11.58 39.37 -34.92
CA ASP A 969 11.26 40.74 -34.50
C ASP A 969 9.75 41.03 -34.58
N ASN A 970 9.03 40.35 -35.49
CA ASN A 970 7.56 40.38 -35.55
C ASN A 970 6.86 39.29 -34.70
N LYS A 971 7.62 38.44 -34.00
CA LYS A 971 7.12 37.33 -33.15
C LYS A 971 6.24 36.31 -33.90
N TYR A 972 6.56 36.02 -35.16
CA TYR A 972 5.87 35.01 -35.97
C TYR A 972 6.35 33.60 -35.60
N HIS A 973 5.94 33.14 -34.41
CA HIS A 973 6.38 31.87 -33.83
C HIS A 973 6.07 30.64 -34.69
N CYS A 974 4.96 30.63 -35.44
CA CYS A 974 4.63 29.51 -36.32
C CYS A 974 5.47 29.51 -37.60
N LEU A 975 5.79 30.69 -38.14
CA LEU A 975 6.69 30.80 -39.30
C LEU A 975 8.12 30.42 -38.92
N LEU A 976 8.62 30.93 -37.79
CA LEU A 976 9.94 30.63 -37.27
C LEU A 976 10.11 29.12 -36.96
N TYR A 977 9.09 28.47 -36.38
CA TYR A 977 9.08 27.01 -36.20
C TYR A 977 9.12 26.28 -37.55
N SER A 978 8.34 26.75 -38.54
CA SER A 978 8.27 26.14 -39.87
C SER A 978 9.57 26.29 -40.67
N LEU A 979 10.26 27.43 -40.51
CA LEU A 979 11.56 27.73 -41.10
C LEU A 979 12.66 26.85 -40.50
N LEU A 980 12.80 26.85 -39.17
CA LEU A 980 13.83 26.06 -38.50
C LEU A 980 13.63 24.56 -38.71
N LEU A 981 12.38 24.07 -38.67
CA LEU A 981 12.11 22.67 -39.02
C LEU A 981 12.48 22.37 -40.49
N LYS A 982 12.28 23.32 -41.43
CA LYS A 982 12.74 23.14 -42.82
C LYS A 982 14.27 23.15 -42.92
N TRP A 983 14.98 24.00 -42.18
CA TRP A 983 16.44 23.97 -42.14
C TRP A 983 16.97 22.63 -41.61
N VAL A 984 16.32 22.03 -40.60
CA VAL A 984 16.62 20.67 -40.13
C VAL A 984 16.22 19.59 -41.17
N GLU A 985 15.10 19.73 -41.89
CA GLU A 985 14.78 18.85 -43.03
C GLU A 985 15.84 18.87 -44.14
N MET A 986 16.56 20.00 -44.29
CA MET A 986 17.59 20.17 -45.33
C MET A 986 19.02 19.90 -44.86
N SER A 987 19.27 19.69 -43.56
CA SER A 987 20.62 19.63 -43.01
C SER A 987 21.44 18.42 -43.46
N GLU A 988 20.79 17.34 -43.91
CA GLU A 988 21.45 16.20 -44.58
C GLU A 988 22.18 16.62 -45.86
N HIS A 989 21.74 17.73 -46.49
CA HIS A 989 22.26 18.25 -47.76
C HIS A 989 23.08 19.53 -47.57
N ILE A 990 22.70 20.38 -46.59
CA ILE A 990 23.38 21.64 -46.26
C ILE A 990 23.54 21.75 -44.73
N PRO A 991 24.57 21.12 -44.13
CA PRO A 991 24.75 21.09 -42.68
C PRO A 991 24.85 22.48 -42.02
N ALA A 992 25.44 23.45 -42.74
CA ALA A 992 25.66 24.81 -42.26
C ALA A 992 24.35 25.56 -41.87
N LEU A 993 23.17 25.13 -42.34
CA LEU A 993 21.90 25.73 -41.93
C LEU A 993 21.59 25.51 -40.43
N ILE A 994 22.12 24.45 -39.81
CA ILE A 994 22.01 24.25 -38.36
C ILE A 994 22.91 25.25 -37.62
N ALA A 995 24.17 25.38 -38.05
CA ALA A 995 25.13 26.33 -37.48
C ALA A 995 24.64 27.78 -37.61
N LEU A 996 24.10 28.15 -38.78
CA LEU A 996 23.43 29.43 -39.03
C LEU A 996 22.23 29.62 -38.08
N GLY A 997 21.38 28.60 -37.92
CA GLY A 997 20.25 28.64 -36.99
C GLY A 997 20.67 28.91 -35.54
N TYR A 998 21.73 28.25 -35.06
CA TYR A 998 22.27 28.47 -33.72
C TYR A 998 22.95 29.84 -33.59
N TYR A 999 23.70 30.28 -34.61
CA TYR A 999 24.31 31.61 -34.66
C TYR A 999 23.26 32.72 -34.60
N LEU A 1000 22.21 32.67 -35.43
CA LEU A 1000 21.15 33.68 -35.47
C LEU A 1000 20.29 33.66 -34.20
N ALA A 1001 19.99 32.49 -33.65
CA ALA A 1001 19.31 32.36 -32.37
C ALA A 1001 20.10 33.00 -31.22
N ALA A 1002 21.43 32.81 -31.19
CA ALA A 1002 22.31 33.47 -30.23
C ALA A 1002 22.45 34.99 -30.48
N ASN A 1003 22.55 35.42 -31.75
CA ASN A 1003 22.65 36.82 -32.15
C ASN A 1003 21.45 37.63 -31.64
N LYS A 1004 20.22 37.17 -31.95
CA LYS A 1004 18.96 37.79 -31.51
C LYS A 1004 18.57 37.48 -30.05
N ASN A 1005 19.33 36.67 -29.32
CA ASN A 1005 18.95 36.16 -27.98
C ASN A 1005 17.54 35.48 -28.01
N SER A 1006 17.27 34.69 -29.05
CA SER A 1006 15.98 34.03 -29.27
C SER A 1006 15.94 32.64 -28.63
N HIS A 1007 15.61 32.60 -27.33
CA HIS A 1007 15.42 31.33 -26.59
C HIS A 1007 14.42 30.38 -27.26
N PHE A 1008 13.41 30.92 -27.97
CA PHE A 1008 12.44 30.11 -28.71
C PHE A 1008 13.07 29.38 -29.91
N ALA A 1009 13.91 30.07 -30.71
CA ALA A 1009 14.65 29.45 -31.81
C ALA A 1009 15.67 28.42 -31.29
N MET A 1010 16.41 28.77 -30.23
CA MET A 1010 17.38 27.91 -29.55
C MET A 1010 16.72 26.58 -29.09
N GLN A 1011 15.59 26.67 -28.39
CA GLN A 1011 14.85 25.49 -27.93
C GLN A 1011 14.30 24.64 -29.08
N ILE A 1012 13.90 25.22 -30.22
CA ILE A 1012 13.41 24.45 -31.37
C ILE A 1012 14.53 23.55 -31.92
N LEU A 1013 15.72 24.10 -32.18
CA LEU A 1013 16.86 23.35 -32.73
C LEU A 1013 17.26 22.20 -31.78
N LEU A 1014 17.48 22.51 -30.49
CA LEU A 1014 17.83 21.53 -29.47
C LEU A 1014 16.77 20.43 -29.33
N ARG A 1015 15.47 20.78 -29.38
CA ARG A 1015 14.37 19.80 -29.37
C ARG A 1015 14.34 18.94 -30.62
N GLN A 1016 14.73 19.47 -31.78
CA GLN A 1016 14.92 18.65 -32.98
C GLN A 1016 16.13 17.70 -32.86
N GLY A 1017 16.98 17.86 -31.86
CA GLY A 1017 18.12 16.97 -31.59
C GLY A 1017 19.33 17.25 -32.48
N THR A 1018 19.48 18.50 -32.94
CA THR A 1018 20.65 18.95 -33.70
C THR A 1018 21.80 19.32 -32.79
N ASP A 1019 23.03 19.01 -33.22
CA ASP A 1019 24.26 19.33 -32.50
C ASP A 1019 24.46 20.86 -32.42
N ILE A 1020 24.56 21.41 -31.21
CA ILE A 1020 24.78 22.85 -30.96
C ILE A 1020 26.18 23.30 -31.41
N ASP A 1021 27.15 22.38 -31.41
CA ASP A 1021 28.52 22.61 -31.87
C ASP A 1021 28.72 22.23 -33.34
N SER A 1022 27.63 22.09 -34.11
CA SER A 1022 27.70 21.89 -35.56
C SER A 1022 28.46 23.04 -36.23
N PRO A 1023 29.47 22.77 -37.08
CA PRO A 1023 30.24 23.81 -37.75
C PRO A 1023 29.48 24.43 -38.94
N ASP A 1024 29.76 25.70 -39.19
CA ASP A 1024 29.38 26.41 -40.43
C ASP A 1024 30.27 26.02 -41.63
N VAL A 1025 30.10 26.72 -42.76
CA VAL A 1025 30.86 26.50 -44.00
C VAL A 1025 32.37 26.71 -43.81
N GLN A 1026 32.76 27.54 -42.85
CA GLN A 1026 34.15 27.89 -42.52
C GLN A 1026 34.74 26.96 -41.44
N GLY A 1027 33.96 25.98 -40.97
CA GLY A 1027 34.36 25.03 -39.95
C GLY A 1027 34.14 25.51 -38.51
N CYS A 1028 33.42 26.62 -38.30
CA CYS A 1028 33.29 27.27 -37.00
C CYS A 1028 31.93 26.97 -36.33
N PRO A 1029 31.90 26.51 -35.06
CA PRO A 1029 30.66 26.42 -34.30
C PRO A 1029 30.11 27.81 -33.94
N ALA A 1030 28.79 27.91 -33.72
CA ALA A 1030 28.13 29.17 -33.38
C ALA A 1030 28.77 29.90 -32.18
N LEU A 1031 29.27 29.15 -31.18
CA LEU A 1031 29.92 29.72 -29.99
C LEU A 1031 31.25 30.43 -30.32
N PHE A 1032 32.01 29.95 -31.32
CA PHE A 1032 33.22 30.63 -31.78
C PHE A 1032 32.88 31.96 -32.45
N ASN A 1033 31.88 31.99 -33.33
CA ASN A 1033 31.46 33.20 -34.04
C ASN A 1033 30.93 34.27 -33.06
N GLN A 1034 30.10 33.86 -32.08
CA GLN A 1034 29.60 34.77 -31.04
C GLN A 1034 30.72 35.27 -30.10
N ALA A 1035 31.74 34.45 -29.82
CA ALA A 1035 32.92 34.84 -29.05
C ALA A 1035 33.85 35.80 -29.82
N ALA A 1036 34.05 35.61 -31.13
CA ALA A 1036 34.86 36.48 -31.98
C ALA A 1036 34.25 37.90 -32.11
N VAL A 1037 32.92 37.98 -32.24
CA VAL A 1037 32.17 39.25 -32.30
C VAL A 1037 32.01 39.89 -30.90
N GLY A 1038 32.22 39.12 -29.82
CA GLY A 1038 32.10 39.61 -28.45
C GLY A 1038 30.67 39.71 -27.93
N ASN A 1039 29.71 39.02 -28.56
CA ASN A 1039 28.32 39.02 -28.12
C ASN A 1039 28.16 38.21 -26.82
N VAL A 1040 28.36 38.90 -25.70
CA VAL A 1040 28.19 38.37 -24.33
C VAL A 1040 26.87 37.61 -24.15
N LYS A 1041 25.77 38.09 -24.74
CA LYS A 1041 24.45 37.44 -24.62
C LYS A 1041 24.36 36.14 -25.41
N GLY A 1042 24.85 36.14 -26.65
CA GLY A 1042 24.93 34.94 -27.48
C GLY A 1042 25.84 33.87 -26.86
N VAL A 1043 26.98 34.28 -26.30
CA VAL A 1043 27.90 33.40 -25.57
C VAL A 1043 27.22 32.79 -24.33
N VAL A 1044 26.53 33.58 -23.49
CA VAL A 1044 25.75 33.03 -22.36
C VAL A 1044 24.70 32.04 -22.86
N MET A 1045 23.89 32.40 -23.87
CA MET A 1045 22.82 31.54 -24.36
C MET A 1045 23.33 30.17 -24.85
N LEU A 1046 24.42 30.14 -25.60
CA LEU A 1046 24.99 28.89 -26.12
C LEU A 1046 25.60 28.03 -24.99
N LEU A 1047 26.31 28.64 -24.04
CA LEU A 1047 26.90 27.95 -22.90
C LEU A 1047 25.84 27.41 -21.91
N GLU A 1048 24.76 28.15 -21.66
CA GLU A 1048 23.62 27.70 -20.84
C GLU A 1048 22.84 26.54 -21.50
N ASN A 1049 22.92 26.40 -22.82
CA ASN A 1049 22.30 25.32 -23.59
C ASN A 1049 23.27 24.18 -23.97
N GLY A 1050 24.51 24.21 -23.44
CA GLY A 1050 25.43 23.06 -23.47
C GLY A 1050 26.46 23.03 -24.59
N ALA A 1051 26.73 24.13 -25.29
CA ALA A 1051 27.83 24.23 -26.26
C ALA A 1051 29.21 24.06 -25.59
N ASP A 1052 30.16 23.35 -26.23
CA ASP A 1052 31.49 23.08 -25.68
C ASP A 1052 32.36 24.36 -25.67
N PRO A 1053 32.74 24.90 -24.48
CA PRO A 1053 33.58 26.09 -24.38
C PRO A 1053 35.00 25.91 -24.95
N ASN A 1054 35.43 24.68 -25.25
CA ASN A 1054 36.74 24.35 -25.82
C ASN A 1054 36.71 24.18 -27.35
N GLY A 1055 35.55 23.86 -27.93
CA GLY A 1055 35.38 23.53 -29.34
C GLY A 1055 35.55 22.05 -29.66
N SER A 1056 34.66 21.52 -30.51
CA SER A 1056 34.56 20.09 -30.81
C SER A 1056 35.81 19.51 -31.48
N ASN A 1057 36.26 18.35 -30.95
CA ASN A 1057 37.37 17.54 -31.46
C ASN A 1057 37.16 16.98 -32.88
N LYS A 1058 36.00 17.23 -33.51
CA LYS A 1058 35.70 16.81 -34.89
C LYS A 1058 35.85 17.98 -35.87
N ALA A 1059 37.07 18.10 -36.40
CA ALA A 1059 37.40 18.87 -37.61
C ALA A 1059 37.26 20.41 -37.55
N SER A 1060 37.07 21.02 -36.38
CA SER A 1060 37.22 22.48 -36.22
C SER A 1060 38.57 22.84 -35.58
N HIS A 1061 39.19 23.92 -36.04
CA HIS A 1061 40.27 24.60 -35.31
C HIS A 1061 39.74 25.77 -34.45
N ALA A 1062 38.43 25.98 -34.49
CA ALA A 1062 37.68 27.03 -33.82
C ALA A 1062 37.69 26.84 -32.29
N ARG A 1063 38.38 27.74 -31.58
CA ARG A 1063 38.52 27.71 -30.11
C ARG A 1063 37.92 28.98 -29.52
N PRO A 1064 36.70 28.94 -28.94
CA PRO A 1064 35.97 30.14 -28.52
C PRO A 1064 36.77 31.04 -27.57
N LEU A 1065 37.56 30.46 -26.66
CA LEU A 1065 38.42 31.22 -25.76
C LEU A 1065 39.46 32.06 -26.51
N ILE A 1066 40.12 31.49 -27.53
CA ILE A 1066 41.13 32.21 -28.32
C ILE A 1066 40.47 33.30 -29.17
N ALA A 1067 39.28 33.06 -29.71
CA ALA A 1067 38.51 34.07 -30.45
C ALA A 1067 38.16 35.29 -29.59
N ALA A 1068 37.63 35.06 -28.38
CA ALA A 1068 37.32 36.13 -27.43
C ALA A 1068 38.58 36.91 -27.02
N VAL A 1069 39.68 36.20 -26.75
CA VAL A 1069 40.96 36.80 -26.33
C VAL A 1069 41.61 37.63 -27.43
N TYR A 1070 41.64 37.12 -28.66
CA TYR A 1070 42.16 37.83 -29.84
C TYR A 1070 41.36 39.12 -30.12
N GLY A 1071 40.03 39.06 -29.99
CA GLY A 1071 39.13 40.21 -30.16
C GLY A 1071 39.09 41.20 -28.98
N GLY A 1072 39.78 40.92 -27.86
CA GLY A 1072 39.79 41.80 -26.67
C GLY A 1072 38.54 41.69 -25.79
N HIS A 1073 37.73 40.65 -25.97
CA HIS A 1073 36.41 40.50 -25.36
C HIS A 1073 36.47 39.93 -23.93
N ILE A 1074 37.04 40.67 -22.99
CA ILE A 1074 37.26 40.25 -21.60
C ILE A 1074 36.01 39.61 -20.96
N THR A 1075 34.81 40.16 -21.14
CA THR A 1075 33.57 39.62 -20.57
C THR A 1075 33.21 38.25 -21.15
N ALA A 1076 33.45 38.00 -22.44
CA ALA A 1076 33.26 36.69 -23.05
C ALA A 1076 34.32 35.70 -22.55
N THR A 1077 35.57 36.13 -22.40
CA THR A 1077 36.66 35.34 -21.80
C THR A 1077 36.32 34.89 -20.37
N VAL A 1078 35.82 35.79 -19.52
CA VAL A 1078 35.37 35.48 -18.15
C VAL A 1078 34.26 34.41 -18.14
N LEU A 1079 33.30 34.49 -19.08
CA LEU A 1079 32.21 33.52 -19.17
C LEU A 1079 32.68 32.15 -19.63
N LEU A 1080 33.50 32.10 -20.69
CA LEU A 1080 34.06 30.86 -21.21
C LEU A 1080 34.89 30.12 -20.15
N LEU A 1081 35.76 30.82 -19.42
CA LEU A 1081 36.54 30.24 -18.33
C LEU A 1081 35.64 29.72 -17.18
N LYS A 1082 34.59 30.46 -16.80
CA LYS A 1082 33.62 30.02 -15.78
C LYS A 1082 32.84 28.77 -16.17
N HIS A 1083 32.57 28.56 -17.46
CA HIS A 1083 31.89 27.38 -17.97
C HIS A 1083 32.84 26.20 -18.30
N GLY A 1084 34.15 26.34 -18.04
CA GLY A 1084 35.11 25.24 -18.19
C GLY A 1084 35.96 25.28 -19.46
N ALA A 1085 36.14 26.44 -20.09
CA ALA A 1085 37.18 26.62 -21.12
C ALA A 1085 38.57 26.39 -20.50
N ASN A 1086 39.38 25.56 -21.16
CA ASN A 1086 40.76 25.32 -20.76
C ASN A 1086 41.64 26.54 -21.06
N ALA A 1087 42.13 27.23 -20.02
CA ALA A 1087 43.04 28.37 -20.15
C ALA A 1087 44.36 28.05 -20.89
N ASN A 1088 44.74 26.76 -20.97
CA ASN A 1088 45.90 26.24 -21.68
C ASN A 1088 45.57 25.68 -23.07
N ILE A 1089 44.39 25.98 -23.63
CA ILE A 1089 44.05 25.55 -24.98
C ILE A 1089 45.00 26.21 -26.00
N MET A 1090 45.66 25.37 -26.81
CA MET A 1090 46.58 25.76 -27.87
C MET A 1090 45.88 25.68 -29.23
N ASP A 1091 46.09 26.66 -30.11
CA ASP A 1091 45.54 26.70 -31.47
C ASP A 1091 46.16 25.67 -32.44
N GLN A 1092 45.91 25.82 -33.75
CA GLN A 1092 46.48 24.95 -34.79
C GLN A 1092 48.00 25.13 -35.02
N HIS A 1093 48.58 26.21 -34.49
CA HIS A 1093 50.00 26.55 -34.56
C HIS A 1093 50.74 26.25 -33.23
N GLY A 1094 50.02 25.82 -32.20
CA GLY A 1094 50.54 25.55 -30.86
C GLY A 1094 50.41 26.73 -29.88
N MET A 1095 49.82 27.85 -30.29
CA MET A 1095 49.82 29.09 -29.52
C MET A 1095 48.66 29.10 -28.51
N THR A 1096 48.95 29.39 -27.25
CA THR A 1096 47.96 29.43 -26.16
C THR A 1096 47.08 30.67 -26.21
N ALA A 1097 45.94 30.62 -25.52
CA ALA A 1097 45.15 31.82 -25.23
C ALA A 1097 45.98 32.94 -24.59
N LEU A 1098 46.89 32.60 -23.66
CA LEU A 1098 47.81 33.56 -23.05
C LEU A 1098 48.73 34.24 -24.08
N TRP A 1099 49.29 33.47 -25.02
CA TRP A 1099 50.10 34.05 -26.09
C TRP A 1099 49.31 35.05 -26.95
N TRP A 1100 48.07 34.72 -27.31
CA TRP A 1100 47.22 35.63 -28.09
C TRP A 1100 46.81 36.89 -27.30
N ALA A 1101 46.58 36.78 -25.99
CA ALA A 1101 46.35 37.95 -25.13
C ALA A 1101 47.56 38.91 -25.13
N MET A 1102 48.77 38.34 -25.11
CA MET A 1102 50.01 39.13 -25.14
C MET A 1102 50.28 39.74 -26.52
N ALA A 1103 50.14 38.95 -27.59
CA ALA A 1103 50.37 39.40 -28.97
C ALA A 1103 49.42 40.53 -29.38
N SER A 1104 48.16 40.52 -28.90
CA SER A 1104 47.21 41.62 -29.08
C SER A 1104 47.33 42.72 -28.02
N ASN A 1105 48.25 42.61 -27.06
CA ASN A 1105 48.47 43.56 -25.95
C ASN A 1105 47.22 43.83 -25.07
N HIS A 1106 46.59 42.76 -24.58
CA HIS A 1106 45.40 42.78 -23.73
C HIS A 1106 45.73 42.40 -22.26
N PRO A 1107 46.21 43.35 -21.42
CA PRO A 1107 46.72 43.03 -20.09
C PRO A 1107 45.72 42.38 -19.14
N ASP A 1108 44.54 42.97 -19.02
CA ASP A 1108 43.46 42.52 -18.15
C ASP A 1108 43.00 41.07 -18.49
N ILE A 1109 43.18 40.68 -19.76
CA ILE A 1109 42.89 39.32 -20.26
C ILE A 1109 44.04 38.36 -19.94
N ALA A 1110 45.29 38.80 -20.01
CA ALA A 1110 46.44 38.00 -19.60
C ALA A 1110 46.42 37.71 -18.08
N GLU A 1111 46.13 38.72 -17.24
CA GLU A 1111 45.97 38.55 -15.79
C GLU A 1111 44.82 37.58 -15.45
N LEU A 1112 43.68 37.70 -16.14
CA LEU A 1112 42.54 36.78 -16.01
C LEU A 1112 42.91 35.34 -16.37
N LEU A 1113 43.65 35.12 -17.47
CA LEU A 1113 44.08 33.80 -17.92
C LEU A 1113 45.09 33.17 -16.94
N LEU A 1114 46.08 33.95 -16.49
CA LEU A 1114 47.07 33.51 -15.49
C LEU A 1114 46.41 33.16 -14.16
N SER A 1115 45.47 34.00 -13.70
CA SER A 1115 44.63 33.74 -12.51
C SER A 1115 43.72 32.51 -12.67
N SER A 1116 43.44 32.10 -13.92
CA SER A 1116 42.67 30.90 -14.25
C SER A 1116 43.56 29.68 -14.57
N GLY A 1117 44.86 29.74 -14.29
CA GLY A 1117 45.79 28.63 -14.43
C GLY A 1117 46.43 28.46 -15.82
N ALA A 1118 46.51 29.53 -16.63
CA ALA A 1118 47.31 29.52 -17.86
C ALA A 1118 48.81 29.41 -17.55
N GLY A 1119 49.52 28.58 -18.32
CA GLY A 1119 50.95 28.30 -18.14
C GLY A 1119 51.86 29.36 -18.76
N THR A 1120 52.67 30.00 -17.91
CA THR A 1120 53.70 30.99 -18.26
C THR A 1120 54.78 30.45 -19.19
N GLU A 1121 55.02 29.13 -19.16
CA GLU A 1121 56.07 28.44 -19.92
C GLU A 1121 55.56 27.82 -21.24
N SER A 1122 54.42 28.28 -21.76
CA SER A 1122 53.97 27.88 -23.12
C SER A 1122 54.95 28.41 -24.18
N VAL A 1123 55.24 27.62 -25.22
CA VAL A 1123 56.40 27.85 -26.08
C VAL A 1123 55.99 28.05 -27.54
N GLY A 1124 56.36 29.19 -28.13
CA GLY A 1124 56.19 29.44 -29.58
C GLY A 1124 57.21 28.69 -30.45
N SER A 1125 57.06 28.79 -31.77
CA SER A 1125 57.88 28.06 -32.77
C SER A 1125 59.39 28.15 -32.56
N ASP A 1126 59.88 29.26 -32.00
CA ASP A 1126 61.29 29.60 -31.90
C ASP A 1126 61.86 29.37 -30.48
N GLY A 1127 61.11 28.65 -29.63
CA GLY A 1127 61.49 28.44 -28.21
C GLY A 1127 61.17 29.63 -27.31
N LEU A 1128 60.45 30.64 -27.81
CA LEU A 1128 60.09 31.82 -27.04
C LEU A 1128 58.95 31.49 -26.06
N THR A 1129 59.21 31.68 -24.76
CA THR A 1129 58.16 31.76 -23.75
C THR A 1129 57.51 33.16 -23.75
N PRO A 1130 56.29 33.31 -23.21
CA PRO A 1130 55.71 34.58 -22.79
C PRO A 1130 56.72 35.60 -22.25
N LEU A 1131 57.50 35.25 -21.21
CA LEU A 1131 58.41 36.21 -20.58
C LEU A 1131 59.50 36.69 -21.56
N LEU A 1132 60.03 35.79 -22.38
CA LEU A 1132 61.00 36.12 -23.41
C LEU A 1132 60.39 37.09 -24.43
N TRP A 1133 59.18 36.83 -24.93
CA TRP A 1133 58.50 37.70 -25.88
C TRP A 1133 58.15 39.09 -25.29
N ALA A 1134 57.64 39.14 -24.05
CA ALA A 1134 57.36 40.40 -23.35
C ALA A 1134 58.62 41.25 -23.16
N SER A 1135 59.78 40.60 -22.97
CA SER A 1135 61.09 41.26 -22.93
C SER A 1135 61.64 41.63 -24.30
N THR A 1136 61.19 40.98 -25.38
CA THR A 1136 61.51 41.39 -26.76
C THR A 1136 60.77 42.68 -27.10
N GLU A 1137 59.44 42.69 -26.90
CA GLU A 1137 58.54 43.79 -27.29
C GLU A 1137 58.42 44.89 -26.22
N GLU A 1138 59.37 44.92 -25.27
CA GLU A 1138 59.53 45.95 -24.24
C GLU A 1138 58.29 46.17 -23.34
N ASN A 1139 57.41 45.17 -23.27
CA ASN A 1139 56.10 45.25 -22.62
C ASN A 1139 56.21 45.01 -21.11
N LEU A 1140 56.59 46.07 -20.40
CA LEU A 1140 56.82 46.07 -18.95
C LEU A 1140 55.61 45.52 -18.15
N ALA A 1141 54.38 45.81 -18.57
CA ALA A 1141 53.17 45.34 -17.89
C ALA A 1141 52.98 43.82 -18.03
N MET A 1142 53.21 43.26 -19.23
CA MET A 1142 53.22 41.80 -19.42
C MET A 1142 54.34 41.14 -18.63
N LEU A 1143 55.53 41.75 -18.63
CA LEU A 1143 56.68 41.21 -17.94
C LEU A 1143 56.47 41.17 -16.41
N GLU A 1144 55.89 42.21 -15.81
CA GLU A 1144 55.54 42.19 -14.40
C GLU A 1144 54.45 41.15 -14.06
N LEU A 1145 53.37 41.10 -14.84
CA LEU A 1145 52.28 40.13 -14.63
C LEU A 1145 52.79 38.68 -14.69
N LEU A 1146 53.60 38.35 -15.70
CA LEU A 1146 54.15 37.01 -15.86
C LEU A 1146 55.07 36.60 -14.70
N ILE A 1147 55.96 37.50 -14.27
CA ILE A 1147 56.85 37.22 -13.12
C ILE A 1147 56.03 37.06 -11.83
N ASN A 1148 55.02 37.90 -11.60
CA ASN A 1148 54.16 37.83 -10.42
C ASN A 1148 53.31 36.54 -10.39
N HIS A 1149 53.00 35.95 -11.54
CA HIS A 1149 52.35 34.64 -11.67
C HIS A 1149 53.34 33.45 -11.79
N GLY A 1150 54.64 33.67 -11.55
CA GLY A 1150 55.63 32.60 -11.39
C GLY A 1150 56.37 32.17 -12.65
N ALA A 1151 56.40 32.98 -13.70
CA ALA A 1151 57.18 32.71 -14.91
C ALA A 1151 58.67 32.51 -14.60
N ASN A 1152 59.32 31.56 -15.29
CA ASN A 1152 60.75 31.31 -15.10
C ASN A 1152 61.59 32.46 -15.64
N ILE A 1153 62.11 33.30 -14.74
CA ILE A 1153 62.90 34.49 -15.09
C ILE A 1153 64.17 34.19 -15.89
N ASN A 1154 64.67 32.95 -15.79
CA ASN A 1154 65.86 32.45 -16.47
C ASN A 1154 65.53 31.44 -17.59
N ALA A 1155 64.29 31.43 -18.10
CA ALA A 1155 63.92 30.63 -19.28
C ALA A 1155 64.80 31.00 -20.48
N GLN A 1156 65.22 29.98 -21.25
CA GLN A 1156 66.08 30.13 -22.43
C GLN A 1156 65.32 29.74 -23.70
N ASN A 1157 65.48 30.51 -24.78
CA ASN A 1157 64.96 30.15 -26.11
C ASN A 1157 65.85 29.12 -26.83
N ASN A 1158 65.49 28.75 -28.07
CA ASN A 1158 66.25 27.83 -28.94
C ASN A 1158 67.67 28.32 -29.36
N SER A 1159 68.17 29.42 -28.78
CA SER A 1159 69.54 29.92 -28.94
C SER A 1159 70.27 30.16 -27.60
N GLY A 1160 69.70 29.65 -26.50
CA GLY A 1160 70.23 29.83 -25.14
C GLY A 1160 69.96 31.19 -24.50
N LYS A 1161 69.22 32.10 -25.16
CA LYS A 1161 69.02 33.47 -24.66
C LYS A 1161 67.94 33.57 -23.59
N THR A 1162 68.23 34.28 -22.50
CA THR A 1162 67.26 34.67 -21.45
C THR A 1162 66.59 36.02 -21.72
N ALA A 1163 65.54 36.36 -20.96
CA ALA A 1163 64.90 37.68 -21.05
C ALA A 1163 65.90 38.81 -20.78
N LEU A 1164 66.76 38.66 -19.77
CA LEU A 1164 67.81 39.64 -19.43
C LEU A 1164 68.78 39.88 -20.60
N MET A 1165 69.14 38.83 -21.35
CA MET A 1165 69.94 38.97 -22.57
C MET A 1165 69.20 39.69 -23.69
N GLN A 1166 67.89 39.49 -23.84
CA GLN A 1166 67.10 40.19 -24.85
C GLN A 1166 67.01 41.69 -24.54
N ALA A 1167 66.66 42.06 -23.30
CA ALA A 1167 66.64 43.45 -22.84
C ALA A 1167 68.04 44.12 -22.93
N ALA A 1168 69.12 43.39 -22.65
CA ALA A 1168 70.49 43.88 -22.81
C ALA A 1168 70.93 44.07 -24.28
N SER A 1169 70.19 43.48 -25.25
CA SER A 1169 70.48 43.57 -26.69
C SER A 1169 69.61 44.59 -27.46
N ARG A 1170 68.88 45.46 -26.76
CA ARG A 1170 68.10 46.57 -27.34
C ARG A 1170 68.30 47.84 -26.52
N GLU A 1171 68.77 48.91 -27.17
CA GLU A 1171 69.23 50.17 -26.53
C GLU A 1171 68.11 50.97 -25.79
N CYS A 1172 66.84 50.54 -25.88
CA CYS A 1172 65.69 51.27 -25.36
C CYS A 1172 65.22 50.79 -23.96
N SER A 1173 65.50 49.55 -23.55
CA SER A 1173 64.68 48.85 -22.53
C SER A 1173 65.19 48.90 -21.09
N VAL A 1174 65.67 50.07 -20.64
CA VAL A 1174 66.10 50.31 -19.24
C VAL A 1174 65.06 49.86 -18.19
N PRO A 1175 63.74 50.12 -18.34
CA PRO A 1175 62.75 49.72 -17.34
C PRO A 1175 62.62 48.20 -17.22
N VAL A 1176 62.66 47.47 -18.35
CA VAL A 1176 62.56 46.01 -18.39
C VAL A 1176 63.82 45.38 -17.80
N LEU A 1177 65.01 45.87 -18.16
CA LEU A 1177 66.26 45.39 -17.61
C LEU A 1177 66.29 45.54 -16.08
N ARG A 1178 65.85 46.71 -15.57
CA ARG A 1178 65.76 46.96 -14.13
C ARG A 1178 64.78 46.00 -13.45
N LEU A 1179 63.57 45.83 -13.98
CA LEU A 1179 62.56 44.94 -13.40
C LEU A 1179 63.04 43.48 -13.37
N LEU A 1180 63.73 43.01 -14.41
CA LEU A 1180 64.34 41.66 -14.43
C LEU A 1180 65.40 41.50 -13.34
N LEU A 1181 66.26 42.50 -13.11
CA LEU A 1181 67.28 42.47 -12.06
C LEU A 1181 66.66 42.56 -10.65
N GLU A 1182 65.67 43.44 -10.44
CA GLU A 1182 64.93 43.57 -9.18
C GLU A 1182 64.17 42.28 -8.80
N LYS A 1183 63.72 41.50 -9.79
CA LYS A 1183 63.04 40.21 -9.59
C LYS A 1183 63.98 39.00 -9.63
N GLY A 1184 65.31 39.20 -9.74
CA GLY A 1184 66.33 38.17 -9.55
C GLY A 1184 66.77 37.37 -10.78
N ALA A 1185 66.80 37.98 -11.97
CA ALA A 1185 67.37 37.37 -13.17
C ALA A 1185 68.88 37.06 -13.00
N ASP A 1186 69.33 35.90 -13.48
CA ASP A 1186 70.71 35.45 -13.33
C ASP A 1186 71.64 36.05 -14.42
N LEU A 1187 72.58 36.86 -13.96
CA LEU A 1187 73.63 37.53 -14.73
C LEU A 1187 74.62 36.56 -15.41
N HIS A 1188 74.70 35.31 -14.95
CA HIS A 1188 75.74 34.36 -15.31
C HIS A 1188 75.29 33.25 -16.28
N VAL A 1189 74.00 33.22 -16.65
CA VAL A 1189 73.49 32.38 -17.75
C VAL A 1189 74.21 32.73 -19.05
N LYS A 1190 74.35 31.75 -19.96
CA LYS A 1190 75.04 31.91 -21.24
C LYS A 1190 74.20 31.45 -22.42
N ASP A 1191 74.26 32.20 -23.52
CA ASP A 1191 73.72 31.79 -24.81
C ASP A 1191 74.55 30.65 -25.42
N ASP A 1192 74.10 30.05 -26.53
CA ASP A 1192 74.80 28.95 -27.21
C ASP A 1192 76.17 29.34 -27.79
N ARG A 1193 76.51 30.65 -27.78
CA ARG A 1193 77.82 31.20 -28.15
C ARG A 1193 78.71 31.48 -26.94
N GLY A 1194 78.23 31.20 -25.72
CA GLY A 1194 78.93 31.39 -24.46
C GLY A 1194 78.85 32.80 -23.87
N ARG A 1195 78.01 33.70 -24.43
CA ARG A 1195 77.88 35.11 -24.03
C ARG A 1195 76.86 35.29 -22.90
N THR A 1196 77.17 36.18 -21.97
CA THR A 1196 76.26 36.65 -20.91
C THR A 1196 75.48 37.89 -21.37
N ALA A 1197 74.51 38.36 -20.55
CA ALA A 1197 73.82 39.63 -20.81
C ALA A 1197 74.77 40.84 -20.82
N LEU A 1198 75.81 40.83 -19.97
CA LEU A 1198 76.83 41.89 -19.92
C LEU A 1198 77.69 41.93 -21.20
N ASP A 1199 77.95 40.77 -21.81
CA ASP A 1199 78.68 40.70 -23.08
C ASP A 1199 77.84 41.29 -24.22
N MET A 1200 76.52 41.03 -24.26
CA MET A 1200 75.62 41.62 -25.26
C MET A 1200 75.47 43.14 -25.09
N ALA A 1201 75.33 43.65 -23.85
CA ALA A 1201 75.29 45.09 -23.60
C ALA A 1201 76.58 45.80 -24.05
N LYS A 1202 77.72 45.12 -24.01
CA LYS A 1202 79.02 45.61 -24.51
C LYS A 1202 79.18 45.50 -26.02
N GLU A 1203 78.59 44.48 -26.65
CA GLU A 1203 78.54 44.31 -28.11
C GLU A 1203 77.68 45.41 -28.78
N GLU A 1204 76.51 45.71 -28.20
CA GLU A 1204 75.57 46.73 -28.69
C GLU A 1204 75.86 48.16 -28.16
N ASN A 1205 76.90 48.35 -27.34
CA ASN A 1205 77.29 49.64 -26.70
C ASN A 1205 76.23 50.27 -25.78
N PHE A 1206 75.32 49.48 -25.20
CA PHE A 1206 74.22 49.98 -24.35
C PHE A 1206 74.74 50.35 -22.94
N TYR A 1207 75.34 51.54 -22.82
CA TYR A 1207 76.04 52.03 -21.62
C TYR A 1207 75.23 51.92 -20.31
N GLU A 1208 73.92 52.17 -20.36
CA GLU A 1208 73.05 52.12 -19.18
C GLU A 1208 72.80 50.69 -18.71
N ALA A 1209 72.70 49.72 -19.63
CA ALA A 1209 72.67 48.30 -19.29
C ALA A 1209 74.03 47.82 -18.73
N ILE A 1210 75.15 48.25 -19.32
CA ILE A 1210 76.48 47.94 -18.77
C ILE A 1210 76.59 48.39 -17.31
N ALA A 1211 76.16 49.62 -17.01
CA ALA A 1211 76.19 50.18 -15.66
C ALA A 1211 75.26 49.48 -14.64
N MET A 1212 74.24 48.75 -15.11
CA MET A 1212 73.33 47.95 -14.25
C MET A 1212 73.72 46.47 -14.16
N LEU A 1213 74.50 45.95 -15.12
CA LEU A 1213 74.91 44.55 -15.21
C LEU A 1213 76.33 44.29 -14.67
N GLU A 1214 77.16 45.32 -14.47
CA GLU A 1214 78.43 45.19 -13.77
C GLU A 1214 78.24 45.07 -12.24
N PRO A 1215 78.95 44.15 -11.56
CA PRO A 1215 78.72 43.86 -10.16
C PRO A 1215 79.11 45.04 -9.25
N SER A 1216 78.14 45.57 -8.49
CA SER A 1216 78.39 46.53 -7.42
C SER A 1216 79.24 45.90 -6.30
N ALA A 1217 80.34 46.55 -5.96
CA ALA A 1217 81.34 46.01 -5.02
C ALA A 1217 81.02 46.32 -3.55
N SER A 1218 79.95 45.72 -3.00
CA SER A 1218 79.67 45.68 -1.55
C SER A 1218 78.76 44.51 -1.15
#